data_AF-C9Y3H2-F1
#
_entry.id   AF-C9Y3H2-F1
#
_cell.length_a   1.000
_cell.length_b   1.000
_cell.length_c   1.000
_cell.angle_alpha   90.00
_cell.angle_beta   90.00
_cell.angle_gamma   90.00
#
_symmetry.space_group_name_H-M   'P 1'
#
loop_
_entity.id
_entity.type
_entity.pdbx_description
1 polymer ?
#
loop_
_entity_poly.entity_id
_entity_poly.type
_entity_poly.pdbx_seq_one_letter_code
_entity_poly.pdbx_strand_id
1 'polypeptide(L)'
;MVSDGDSLTAENESTSDGQPVFDRVVSLSTPLKIMAGDSIGHLGFFELPTDNGKLSRYQVHIECLSTDENLENFLTIPEKVGEDDPVCLKYDKDVPLMMPDAKGVMVDAQRKTTAPGVVEMSQVTGVDRDGHSVTDKKRAAYYEIEPEAGWLAAEKAEKISRYAFAALGFTTLKSTTDNFDLIDGIHHPAGVVKSILEQLYAAAQAETRSEYALNAFNYRRLLEQVDSNRDGYYSEEEYVQAIHNPSYRNQLFRLIVKHPGEWYYSKGDAPWKNYLDSLGEDAQAWRDYTEAFLDKIVWMKQVPEMVAEPWHMHPVMFLGALRVELDCAKLIWGQIVDNVHGKEKGCRFRKKTLQICNELWGREKGKDYADVLMGCMSVETSRMFSSSVIGYREVKDKNGDVIYVQGANGPRPKIELHAYSNSEINRNDDLVSNHAVGLIQFTQAAVDQINQTHGCNVTKKDLALMDEIEQLEYVKFYFTSNKDKFDLIKKPEDVYTYIFCPEGVGKPDDAALYSQRDNQRSYNSNASLDTSVNGNHGNNDGIIQKRELLSRLHALIKEGEVYRNQCNCLKKFKAGPDWMPIAIEEYQAYKALIETDDVLNDRIKIYHNTTNASGNDGSTSWCSSFVNWCMIQAGYSYCATNSALANSWSAINWQGGEQVDKPFYGAIVVMNYSHVAFVYGINKRGYLLLLGGNQGGGRIGTANCMSIRPNSLSDVSYIMKPKGYEISDDDYKLQVIDMDAPELNFSSTH
;
A
#
# COMPACT_ATOMS: atom_id res chain seq x y z
N MET A 1 25.06 -25.87 1.92
CA MET A 1 25.31 -25.16 0.64
C MET A 1 26.80 -24.92 0.54
N VAL A 2 27.45 -25.37 -0.54
CA VAL A 2 28.88 -25.09 -0.76
C VAL A 2 28.92 -23.91 -1.73
N SER A 3 29.38 -22.76 -1.24
CA SER A 3 29.74 -21.64 -2.10
C SER A 3 31.12 -21.92 -2.65
N ASP A 4 31.28 -22.08 -3.97
CA ASP A 4 32.59 -22.00 -4.59
C ASP A 4 33.12 -20.59 -4.33
N GLY A 5 34.14 -20.49 -3.48
CA GLY A 5 34.64 -19.26 -2.86
C GLY A 5 35.19 -18.16 -3.80
N ASP A 6 34.97 -18.28 -5.11
CA ASP A 6 35.58 -17.43 -6.13
C ASP A 6 34.63 -16.41 -6.76
N SER A 7 33.36 -16.30 -6.35
CA SER A 7 32.37 -15.45 -7.08
C SER A 7 31.46 -14.55 -6.23
N LEU A 8 31.64 -14.47 -4.91
CA LEU A 8 30.79 -13.63 -4.06
C LEU A 8 31.62 -12.53 -3.37
N THR A 9 31.70 -11.36 -4.00
CA THR A 9 32.10 -10.12 -3.33
C THR A 9 30.91 -9.55 -2.59
N ALA A 10 31.03 -9.37 -1.27
CA ALA A 10 29.99 -8.74 -0.45
C ALA A 10 29.82 -7.25 -0.85
N GLU A 11 28.60 -6.82 -1.13
CA GLU A 11 28.29 -5.42 -1.51
C GLU A 11 27.87 -4.52 -0.34
N ASN A 12 27.79 -5.02 0.91
CA ASN A 12 27.40 -4.19 2.06
C ASN A 12 28.47 -4.19 3.17
N GLU A 13 28.85 -2.98 3.60
CA GLU A 13 29.87 -2.64 4.63
C GLU A 13 29.52 -3.06 6.08
N SER A 14 28.61 -4.02 6.27
CA SER A 14 28.23 -4.49 7.61
C SER A 14 28.80 -5.88 7.88
N THR A 15 30.13 -6.01 7.88
CA THR A 15 30.78 -7.14 8.53
C THR A 15 31.34 -6.69 9.88
N SER A 16 31.09 -7.53 10.88
CA SER A 16 31.91 -7.61 12.07
C SER A 16 33.39 -7.74 11.68
N ASP A 17 34.16 -6.65 11.72
CA ASP A 17 35.64 -6.57 11.77
C ASP A 17 36.51 -7.57 10.95
N GLY A 18 36.00 -8.25 9.91
CA GLY A 18 36.73 -9.38 9.34
C GLY A 18 36.11 -10.00 8.10
N GLN A 19 36.97 -10.74 7.38
CA GLN A 19 36.69 -11.45 6.14
C GLN A 19 35.43 -12.33 6.19
N PRO A 20 34.80 -12.62 5.03
CA PRO A 20 33.69 -13.56 4.95
C PRO A 20 34.04 -14.90 5.59
N VAL A 21 33.14 -15.40 6.44
CA VAL A 21 33.27 -16.71 7.09
C VAL A 21 32.39 -17.69 6.34
N PHE A 22 33.01 -18.70 5.75
CA PHE A 22 32.33 -19.76 4.99
C PHE A 22 32.07 -20.98 5.88
N ASP A 23 31.08 -21.80 5.49
CA ASP A 23 30.75 -23.09 6.12
C ASP A 23 30.47 -23.04 7.63
N ARG A 24 29.99 -21.90 8.15
CA ARG A 24 29.65 -21.73 9.57
C ARG A 24 28.37 -20.92 9.75
N VAL A 25 27.66 -21.20 10.83
CA VAL A 25 26.57 -20.35 11.32
C VAL A 25 27.19 -19.16 12.05
N VAL A 26 26.80 -17.95 11.65
CA VAL A 26 27.23 -16.71 12.29
C VAL A 26 26.01 -16.03 12.92
N SER A 27 26.03 -15.91 14.25
CA SER A 27 25.05 -15.09 14.96
C SER A 27 25.58 -13.66 15.08
N LEU A 28 24.88 -12.69 14.50
CA LEU A 28 25.27 -11.29 14.57
C LEU A 28 24.98 -10.74 15.96
N SER A 29 25.97 -10.08 16.58
CA SER A 29 25.81 -9.44 17.89
C SER A 29 24.86 -8.23 17.84
N THR A 30 24.70 -7.63 16.67
CA THR A 30 23.72 -6.57 16.39
C THR A 30 22.84 -7.02 15.22
N PRO A 31 21.50 -7.06 15.38
CA PRO A 31 20.60 -7.40 14.28
C PRO A 31 20.81 -6.49 13.07
N LEU A 32 20.91 -7.09 11.87
CA LEU A 32 20.99 -6.33 10.64
C LEU A 32 19.61 -5.79 10.30
N LYS A 33 19.49 -4.46 10.19
CA LYS A 33 18.26 -3.83 9.70
C LYS A 33 18.19 -4.01 8.19
N ILE A 34 17.13 -4.66 7.72
CA ILE A 34 16.87 -4.92 6.31
C ILE A 34 15.70 -4.04 5.87
N MET A 35 15.84 -3.37 4.74
CA MET A 35 14.79 -2.60 4.07
C MET A 35 14.26 -3.32 2.82
N ALA A 36 13.07 -2.93 2.38
CA ALA A 36 12.51 -3.44 1.13
C ALA A 36 13.34 -2.95 -0.07
N GLY A 37 13.84 -3.89 -0.87
CA GLY A 37 14.74 -3.62 -2.00
C GLY A 37 16.20 -3.93 -1.70
N ASP A 38 16.55 -4.21 -0.42
CA ASP A 38 17.89 -4.67 -0.08
C ASP A 38 18.13 -6.07 -0.66
N SER A 39 19.33 -6.28 -1.19
CA SER A 39 19.77 -7.59 -1.66
C SER A 39 20.08 -8.49 -0.45
N ILE A 40 19.20 -9.46 -0.18
CA ILE A 40 19.38 -10.47 0.88
C ILE A 40 19.62 -11.81 0.21
N GLY A 41 20.84 -12.33 0.32
CA GLY A 41 21.22 -13.63 -0.24
C GLY A 41 21.68 -13.59 -1.70
N HIS A 42 21.90 -14.77 -2.28
CA HIS A 42 22.33 -14.96 -3.66
C HIS A 42 21.71 -16.25 -4.23
N LEU A 43 21.70 -16.40 -5.55
CA LEU A 43 21.35 -17.67 -6.18
C LEU A 43 22.46 -18.68 -5.89
N GLY A 44 22.16 -19.72 -5.11
CA GLY A 44 23.08 -20.81 -4.86
C GLY A 44 23.18 -21.73 -6.07
N PHE A 45 24.37 -22.27 -6.35
CA PHE A 45 24.54 -23.32 -7.34
C PHE A 45 24.23 -24.69 -6.70
N PHE A 46 23.21 -25.37 -7.20
CA PHE A 46 22.67 -26.61 -6.64
C PHE A 46 22.91 -27.77 -7.61
N GLU A 47 23.46 -28.89 -7.10
CA GLU A 47 23.74 -30.08 -7.90
C GLU A 47 23.09 -31.32 -7.26
N LEU A 48 22.19 -31.97 -7.99
CA LEU A 48 21.56 -33.23 -7.60
C LEU A 48 22.19 -34.40 -8.34
N PRO A 49 22.63 -35.47 -7.66
CA PRO A 49 23.07 -36.69 -8.32
C PRO A 49 21.89 -37.35 -9.06
N THR A 50 22.18 -37.96 -10.21
CA THR A 50 21.24 -38.81 -10.96
C THR A 50 21.92 -40.13 -11.29
N ASP A 51 21.16 -41.15 -11.68
CA ASP A 51 21.68 -42.48 -12.04
C ASP A 51 22.86 -42.45 -13.02
N ASN A 52 22.90 -41.44 -13.90
CA ASN A 52 23.90 -41.29 -14.96
C ASN A 52 24.67 -39.96 -14.91
N GLY A 53 24.65 -39.22 -13.79
CA GLY A 53 25.39 -37.97 -13.68
C GLY A 53 24.89 -37.02 -12.60
N LYS A 54 24.69 -35.75 -12.99
CA LYS A 54 24.20 -34.71 -12.10
C LYS A 54 23.30 -33.72 -12.84
N LEU A 55 22.33 -33.18 -12.12
CA LEU A 55 21.49 -32.07 -12.55
C LEU A 55 21.92 -30.82 -11.79
N SER A 56 22.46 -29.82 -12.49
CA SER A 56 22.93 -28.56 -11.90
C SER A 56 21.97 -27.41 -12.22
N ARG A 57 21.62 -26.59 -11.23
CA ARG A 57 20.78 -25.39 -11.40
C ARG A 57 21.13 -24.30 -10.41
N TYR A 58 20.98 -23.04 -10.80
CA TYR A 58 20.96 -21.94 -9.86
C TYR A 58 19.59 -21.84 -9.19
N GLN A 59 19.55 -21.80 -7.86
CA GLN A 59 18.31 -21.77 -7.10
C GLN A 59 18.46 -20.93 -5.83
N VAL A 60 17.37 -20.30 -5.41
CA VAL A 60 17.20 -19.76 -4.05
C VAL A 60 16.10 -20.55 -3.34
N HIS A 61 16.32 -20.91 -2.08
CA HIS A 61 15.31 -21.49 -1.21
C HIS A 61 14.85 -20.39 -0.24
N ILE A 62 13.55 -20.13 -0.17
CA ILE A 62 12.94 -19.21 0.79
C ILE A 62 11.98 -20.00 1.68
N GLU A 63 12.17 -19.93 2.99
CA GLU A 63 11.24 -20.51 3.96
C GLU A 63 10.65 -19.45 4.88
N CYS A 64 9.43 -19.72 5.35
CA CYS A 64 8.77 -18.97 6.42
C CYS A 64 8.50 -19.94 7.56
N LEU A 65 9.18 -19.69 8.68
CA LEU A 65 9.17 -20.55 9.86
C LEU A 65 8.61 -19.80 11.07
N SER A 66 7.93 -20.52 11.96
CA SER A 66 7.59 -20.02 13.29
C SER A 66 7.91 -21.07 14.35
N THR A 67 8.55 -20.64 15.43
CA THR A 67 8.78 -21.47 16.62
C THR A 67 7.72 -21.24 17.71
N ASP A 68 6.70 -20.42 17.42
CA ASP A 68 5.64 -20.07 18.36
C ASP A 68 4.66 -21.23 18.56
N GLU A 69 4.61 -21.75 19.79
CA GLU A 69 3.65 -22.79 20.19
C GLU A 69 2.20 -22.28 20.23
N ASN A 70 1.98 -20.96 20.26
CA ASN A 70 0.66 -20.33 20.23
C ASN A 70 0.13 -20.10 18.80
N LEU A 71 0.81 -20.59 17.76
CA LEU A 71 0.44 -20.34 16.35
C LEU A 71 -1.00 -20.77 16.06
N GLU A 72 -1.45 -21.92 16.55
CA GLU A 72 -2.83 -22.40 16.32
C GLU A 72 -3.87 -21.40 16.85
N ASN A 73 -3.64 -20.83 18.03
CA ASN A 73 -4.51 -19.78 18.57
C ASN A 73 -4.42 -18.48 17.75
N PHE A 74 -3.22 -18.09 17.31
CA PHE A 74 -3.02 -16.92 16.45
C PHE A 74 -3.88 -17.00 15.17
N LEU A 75 -3.99 -18.18 14.55
CA LEU A 75 -4.78 -18.39 13.33
C LEU A 75 -6.30 -18.19 13.53
N THR A 76 -6.78 -18.27 14.77
CA THR A 76 -8.20 -18.07 15.11
C THR A 76 -8.57 -16.60 15.40
N ILE A 77 -7.57 -15.73 15.56
CA ILE A 77 -7.70 -14.33 16.03
C ILE A 77 -8.74 -14.15 17.18
N PRO A 78 -8.44 -14.61 18.39
CA PRO A 78 -9.38 -14.42 19.51
C PRO A 78 -9.69 -12.94 19.79
N GLU A 79 -8.77 -12.03 19.48
CA GLU A 79 -8.90 -10.59 19.66
C GLU A 79 -9.68 -9.87 18.54
N LYS A 80 -10.14 -10.60 17.53
CA LYS A 80 -10.93 -10.07 16.39
C LYS A 80 -10.26 -8.92 15.63
N VAL A 81 -8.93 -8.92 15.54
CA VAL A 81 -8.15 -7.93 14.81
C VAL A 81 -8.66 -7.81 13.36
N GLY A 82 -8.95 -6.59 12.93
CA GLY A 82 -9.41 -6.29 11.57
C GLY A 82 -10.87 -6.65 11.28
N GLU A 83 -11.71 -6.95 12.28
CA GLU A 83 -13.16 -7.18 12.11
C GLU A 83 -13.85 -5.96 11.46
N ASP A 84 -13.37 -4.75 11.77
CA ASP A 84 -13.85 -3.50 11.16
C ASP A 84 -13.40 -3.32 9.70
N ASP A 85 -12.48 -4.14 9.18
CA ASP A 85 -11.98 -4.09 7.79
C ASP A 85 -11.98 -5.46 7.10
N PRO A 86 -13.16 -6.06 6.88
CA PRO A 86 -13.26 -7.37 6.26
C PRO A 86 -12.80 -7.33 4.80
N VAL A 87 -12.15 -8.41 4.37
CA VAL A 87 -11.61 -8.56 3.01
C VAL A 87 -12.33 -9.61 2.20
N CYS A 88 -13.05 -10.51 2.86
CA CYS A 88 -13.88 -11.52 2.20
C CYS A 88 -15.28 -11.56 2.83
N LEU A 89 -16.24 -12.01 2.04
CA LEU A 89 -17.55 -12.44 2.50
C LEU A 89 -17.64 -13.94 2.33
N LYS A 90 -18.05 -14.64 3.37
CA LYS A 90 -18.32 -16.07 3.34
C LYS A 90 -19.82 -16.32 3.46
N TYR A 91 -20.30 -17.32 2.75
CA TYR A 91 -21.70 -17.73 2.76
C TYR A 91 -21.83 -19.24 2.78
N ASP A 92 -22.90 -19.71 3.40
CA ASP A 92 -23.21 -21.13 3.51
C ASP A 92 -24.04 -21.63 2.32
N LYS A 93 -24.16 -22.95 2.21
CA LYS A 93 -25.08 -23.63 1.30
C LYS A 93 -26.53 -23.41 1.77
N ASP A 94 -27.47 -23.49 0.82
CA ASP A 94 -28.92 -23.45 1.06
C ASP A 94 -29.42 -22.10 1.64
N VAL A 95 -28.65 -21.03 1.46
CA VAL A 95 -29.02 -19.67 1.86
C VAL A 95 -29.90 -19.04 0.77
N PRO A 96 -31.08 -18.46 1.12
CA PRO A 96 -31.94 -17.80 0.15
C PRO A 96 -31.24 -16.69 -0.63
N LEU A 97 -31.46 -16.68 -1.94
CA LEU A 97 -30.96 -15.66 -2.86
C LEU A 97 -32.10 -14.69 -3.21
N MET A 98 -31.71 -13.44 -3.38
CA MET A 98 -32.55 -12.34 -3.81
C MET A 98 -32.24 -11.98 -5.26
N MET A 99 -33.20 -11.36 -5.93
CA MET A 99 -33.05 -10.79 -7.27
C MET A 99 -33.80 -9.45 -7.34
N PRO A 100 -33.32 -8.48 -8.12
CA PRO A 100 -34.07 -7.26 -8.37
C PRO A 100 -35.32 -7.56 -9.20
N ASP A 101 -36.45 -6.98 -8.81
CA ASP A 101 -37.67 -6.97 -9.61
C ASP A 101 -37.57 -5.97 -10.78
N ALA A 102 -38.65 -5.81 -11.55
CA ALA A 102 -38.69 -4.87 -12.68
C ALA A 102 -38.47 -3.39 -12.30
N LYS A 103 -38.52 -3.05 -11.00
CA LYS A 103 -38.28 -1.73 -10.45
C LYS A 103 -36.94 -1.63 -9.71
N GLY A 104 -36.15 -2.70 -9.67
CA GLY A 104 -34.84 -2.77 -9.00
C GLY A 104 -34.92 -3.18 -7.53
N VAL A 105 -36.10 -3.46 -6.99
CA VAL A 105 -36.28 -3.82 -5.57
C VAL A 105 -35.93 -5.29 -5.36
N MET A 106 -35.13 -5.58 -4.33
CA MET A 106 -34.72 -6.95 -4.03
C MET A 106 -35.88 -7.81 -3.51
N VAL A 107 -36.19 -8.88 -4.23
CA VAL A 107 -37.23 -9.86 -3.90
C VAL A 107 -36.64 -11.27 -3.85
N ASP A 108 -37.28 -12.15 -3.08
CA ASP A 108 -36.86 -13.55 -2.95
C ASP A 108 -36.92 -14.26 -4.33
N ALA A 109 -35.78 -14.78 -4.77
CA ALA A 109 -35.65 -15.44 -6.07
C ALA A 109 -36.21 -16.87 -6.07
N GLN A 110 -36.71 -17.38 -4.93
CA GLN A 110 -37.09 -18.78 -4.70
C GLN A 110 -35.96 -19.76 -5.03
N ARG A 111 -34.73 -19.27 -4.92
CA ARG A 111 -33.48 -19.99 -5.16
C ARG A 111 -32.62 -19.89 -3.92
N LYS A 112 -31.71 -20.84 -3.78
CA LYS A 112 -30.74 -20.89 -2.69
C LYS A 112 -29.35 -21.09 -3.25
N THR A 113 -28.34 -20.68 -2.49
CA THR A 113 -26.94 -21.01 -2.76
C THR A 113 -26.77 -22.51 -2.89
N THR A 114 -26.04 -22.94 -3.92
CA THR A 114 -25.87 -24.36 -4.25
C THR A 114 -24.72 -25.00 -3.47
N ALA A 115 -23.75 -24.20 -3.04
CA ALA A 115 -22.58 -24.59 -2.25
C ALA A 115 -22.21 -23.46 -1.27
N PRO A 116 -21.43 -23.75 -0.21
CA PRO A 116 -20.79 -22.69 0.54
C PRO A 116 -19.70 -22.02 -0.32
N GLY A 117 -19.40 -20.75 -0.06
CA GLY A 117 -18.39 -20.03 -0.82
C GLY A 117 -17.79 -18.84 -0.08
N VAL A 118 -16.67 -18.36 -0.62
CA VAL A 118 -15.95 -17.18 -0.14
C VAL A 118 -15.67 -16.29 -1.34
N VAL A 119 -16.07 -15.02 -1.26
CA VAL A 119 -15.87 -14.02 -2.30
C VAL A 119 -15.09 -12.83 -1.75
N GLU A 120 -14.21 -12.26 -2.56
CA GLU A 120 -13.41 -11.11 -2.14
C GLU A 120 -14.29 -9.86 -2.06
N MET A 121 -14.24 -9.14 -0.95
CA MET A 121 -15.08 -7.96 -0.74
C MET A 121 -14.73 -6.84 -1.73
N SER A 122 -13.52 -6.83 -2.30
CA SER A 122 -13.12 -5.92 -3.37
C SER A 122 -13.87 -6.19 -4.69
N GLN A 123 -14.21 -7.45 -4.96
CA GLN A 123 -14.85 -7.93 -6.20
C GLN A 123 -16.39 -7.92 -6.13
N VAL A 124 -16.98 -7.93 -4.92
CA VAL A 124 -18.43 -8.03 -4.74
C VAL A 124 -19.14 -6.69 -4.89
N THR A 125 -20.24 -6.63 -5.65
CA THR A 125 -21.14 -5.45 -5.65
C THR A 125 -22.03 -5.45 -4.40
N GLY A 126 -22.23 -4.28 -3.78
CA GLY A 126 -23.15 -4.11 -2.66
C GLY A 126 -24.24 -3.10 -2.99
N VAL A 127 -25.47 -3.37 -2.56
CA VAL A 127 -26.60 -2.43 -2.69
C VAL A 127 -27.34 -2.25 -1.35
N ASP A 128 -28.07 -1.15 -1.22
CA ASP A 128 -28.97 -0.90 -0.10
C ASP A 128 -30.30 -1.68 -0.22
N ARG A 129 -31.26 -1.39 0.67
CA ARG A 129 -32.55 -2.08 0.69
C ARG A 129 -33.43 -1.79 -0.53
N ASP A 130 -33.20 -0.66 -1.18
CA ASP A 130 -33.96 -0.17 -2.32
C ASP A 130 -33.29 -0.56 -3.65
N GLY A 131 -32.14 -1.24 -3.60
CA GLY A 131 -31.40 -1.74 -4.75
C GLY A 131 -30.38 -0.76 -5.32
N HIS A 132 -30.05 0.32 -4.61
CA HIS A 132 -29.06 1.29 -5.05
C HIS A 132 -27.64 0.88 -4.63
N SER A 133 -26.67 1.01 -5.55
CA SER A 133 -25.27 0.69 -5.28
C SER A 133 -24.70 1.51 -4.12
N VAL A 134 -24.01 0.83 -3.19
CA VAL A 134 -23.33 1.48 -2.06
C VAL A 134 -21.82 1.57 -2.29
N THR A 135 -21.25 2.72 -1.95
CA THR A 135 -19.79 2.96 -2.02
C THR A 135 -19.07 2.31 -0.85
N ASP A 136 -19.65 2.36 0.35
CA ASP A 136 -19.21 1.59 1.52
C ASP A 136 -19.94 0.25 1.57
N LYS A 137 -19.29 -0.80 1.03
CA LYS A 137 -19.82 -2.16 1.00
C LYS A 137 -20.11 -2.73 2.40
N LYS A 138 -19.53 -2.17 3.48
CA LYS A 138 -19.81 -2.63 4.85
C LYS A 138 -21.26 -2.33 5.25
N ARG A 139 -21.89 -1.34 4.62
CA ARG A 139 -23.27 -0.89 4.84
C ARG A 139 -24.28 -1.45 3.83
N ALA A 140 -23.83 -2.31 2.90
CA ALA A 140 -24.73 -2.95 1.96
C ALA A 140 -25.79 -3.77 2.70
N ALA A 141 -27.03 -3.74 2.21
CA ALA A 141 -28.09 -4.65 2.63
C ALA A 141 -28.01 -5.98 1.87
N TYR A 142 -27.51 -5.95 0.65
CA TYR A 142 -27.33 -7.14 -0.19
C TYR A 142 -25.99 -7.12 -0.94
N TYR A 143 -25.43 -8.31 -1.14
CA TYR A 143 -24.18 -8.55 -1.84
C TYR A 143 -24.41 -9.42 -3.07
N GLU A 144 -23.89 -9.03 -4.21
CA GLU A 144 -23.96 -9.84 -5.42
C GLU A 144 -22.99 -11.01 -5.34
N ILE A 145 -23.50 -12.23 -5.49
CA ILE A 145 -22.72 -13.46 -5.53
C ILE A 145 -22.76 -13.96 -6.98
N GLU A 146 -21.83 -13.45 -7.80
CA GLU A 146 -21.76 -13.80 -9.23
C GLU A 146 -21.76 -15.31 -9.52
N PRO A 147 -21.01 -16.16 -8.78
CA PRO A 147 -21.03 -17.61 -9.03
C PRO A 147 -22.41 -18.26 -8.84
N GLU A 148 -23.25 -17.66 -8.01
CA GLU A 148 -24.62 -18.12 -7.75
C GLU A 148 -25.64 -17.37 -8.60
N ALA A 149 -25.20 -16.37 -9.39
CA ALA A 149 -26.04 -15.48 -10.18
C ALA A 149 -27.25 -14.98 -9.37
N GLY A 150 -26.99 -14.36 -8.20
CA GLY A 150 -28.01 -13.87 -7.29
C GLY A 150 -27.44 -13.01 -6.16
N TRP A 151 -28.32 -12.40 -5.38
CA TRP A 151 -27.97 -11.47 -4.31
C TRP A 151 -28.15 -12.10 -2.93
N LEU A 152 -27.15 -12.01 -2.07
CA LEU A 152 -27.17 -12.52 -0.72
C LEU A 152 -27.47 -11.38 0.27
N ALA A 153 -28.42 -11.58 1.19
CA ALA A 153 -28.65 -10.62 2.26
C ALA A 153 -27.41 -10.48 3.14
N ALA A 154 -27.00 -9.26 3.46
CA ALA A 154 -25.76 -8.98 4.17
C ALA A 154 -25.70 -9.62 5.57
N GLU A 155 -26.85 -9.78 6.24
CA GLU A 155 -26.98 -10.48 7.52
C GLU A 155 -26.75 -12.01 7.43
N LYS A 156 -26.79 -12.58 6.23
CA LYS A 156 -26.49 -14.00 5.96
C LYS A 156 -25.06 -14.23 5.48
N ALA A 157 -24.30 -13.15 5.28
CA ALA A 157 -22.90 -13.21 4.90
C ALA A 157 -22.02 -13.03 6.15
N GLU A 158 -21.07 -13.94 6.36
CA GLU A 158 -20.03 -13.78 7.36
C GLU A 158 -18.94 -12.87 6.80
N LYS A 159 -18.64 -11.76 7.49
CA LYS A 159 -17.58 -10.82 7.11
C LYS A 159 -16.26 -11.31 7.69
N ILE A 160 -15.31 -11.60 6.81
CA ILE A 160 -14.04 -12.23 7.18
C ILE A 160 -12.90 -11.21 7.17
N SER A 161 -12.26 -11.02 8.33
CA SER A 161 -11.03 -10.24 8.47
C SER A 161 -9.89 -10.87 7.68
N ARG A 162 -8.96 -10.04 7.19
CA ARG A 162 -7.72 -10.50 6.53
C ARG A 162 -6.88 -11.41 7.43
N TYR A 163 -6.94 -11.18 8.74
CA TYR A 163 -6.16 -11.93 9.70
C TYR A 163 -6.84 -13.26 10.07
N ALA A 164 -8.08 -13.52 9.60
CA ALA A 164 -8.87 -14.68 10.02
C ALA A 164 -8.41 -15.90 9.23
N PHE A 165 -7.16 -16.31 9.46
CA PHE A 165 -6.46 -17.30 8.67
C PHE A 165 -7.24 -18.62 8.58
N ALA A 166 -7.81 -19.09 9.69
CA ALA A 166 -8.66 -20.27 9.68
C ALA A 166 -9.87 -20.12 8.73
N ALA A 167 -10.55 -18.98 8.76
CA ALA A 167 -11.68 -18.69 7.88
C ALA A 167 -11.25 -18.47 6.41
N LEU A 168 -10.01 -18.05 6.18
CA LEU A 168 -9.39 -17.94 4.84
C LEU A 168 -8.83 -19.28 4.33
N GLY A 169 -9.03 -20.38 5.09
CA GLY A 169 -8.68 -21.75 4.71
C GLY A 169 -7.28 -22.18 5.12
N PHE A 170 -6.57 -21.43 5.97
CA PHE A 170 -5.31 -21.90 6.55
C PHE A 170 -5.60 -22.97 7.60
N THR A 171 -4.89 -24.10 7.48
CA THR A 171 -5.10 -25.28 8.34
C THR A 171 -3.76 -25.80 8.84
N THR A 172 -3.71 -26.21 10.10
CA THR A 172 -2.50 -26.80 10.69
C THR A 172 -2.47 -28.31 10.53
N LEU A 173 -1.28 -28.85 10.26
CA LEU A 173 -0.96 -30.27 10.31
C LEU A 173 0.26 -30.48 11.20
N LYS A 174 0.32 -31.60 11.91
CA LYS A 174 1.49 -31.97 12.73
C LYS A 174 1.99 -33.33 12.27
N SER A 175 3.30 -33.44 12.04
CA SER A 175 3.93 -34.74 11.89
C SER A 175 3.94 -35.45 13.24
N THR A 176 3.70 -36.76 13.24
CA THR A 176 3.69 -37.61 14.43
C THR A 176 4.66 -38.79 14.31
N THR A 177 5.56 -38.77 13.32
CA THR A 177 6.42 -39.90 12.98
C THR A 177 7.86 -39.65 13.42
N ASP A 178 8.48 -40.66 14.03
CA ASP A 178 9.90 -40.67 14.40
C ASP A 178 10.83 -40.96 13.19
N ASN A 179 10.25 -41.12 11.99
CA ASN A 179 10.91 -41.46 10.73
C ASN A 179 10.35 -40.65 9.54
N PHE A 180 11.14 -40.57 8.47
CA PHE A 180 10.76 -40.02 7.16
C PHE A 180 10.07 -41.04 6.25
N ASP A 181 9.94 -42.29 6.71
CA ASP A 181 9.26 -43.34 5.97
C ASP A 181 7.87 -42.86 5.57
N LEU A 182 7.31 -43.45 4.51
CA LEU A 182 5.98 -43.20 3.89
C LEU A 182 6.02 -42.52 2.50
N ILE A 183 7.20 -42.41 1.87
CA ILE A 183 7.37 -42.23 0.40
C ILE A 183 8.49 -43.14 -0.12
N ASP A 184 8.61 -44.36 0.41
CA ASP A 184 9.63 -45.34 0.00
C ASP A 184 9.22 -46.17 -1.23
N GLY A 185 8.04 -45.87 -1.79
CA GLY A 185 7.42 -46.62 -2.87
C GLY A 185 6.91 -48.02 -2.50
N ILE A 186 7.07 -48.44 -1.24
CA ILE A 186 6.73 -49.77 -0.73
C ILE A 186 5.55 -49.71 0.23
N HIS A 187 5.55 -48.76 1.16
CA HIS A 187 4.51 -48.59 2.17
C HIS A 187 3.53 -47.46 1.80
N HIS A 188 2.27 -47.64 2.21
CA HIS A 188 1.25 -46.61 2.05
C HIS A 188 1.64 -45.31 2.75
N PRO A 189 1.22 -44.15 2.21
CA PRO A 189 1.49 -42.88 2.85
C PRO A 189 0.72 -42.80 4.17
N ALA A 190 1.37 -42.33 5.23
CA ALA A 190 0.75 -42.08 6.54
C ALA A 190 1.19 -40.71 7.09
N GLY A 191 0.85 -40.44 8.34
CA GLY A 191 1.23 -39.20 9.02
C GLY A 191 0.85 -37.95 8.24
N VAL A 192 1.82 -37.04 8.07
CA VAL A 192 1.61 -35.75 7.43
C VAL A 192 1.32 -35.85 5.93
N VAL A 193 1.98 -36.76 5.20
CA VAL A 193 1.77 -36.94 3.75
C VAL A 193 0.34 -37.39 3.48
N LYS A 194 -0.14 -38.39 4.23
CA LYS A 194 -1.53 -38.82 4.14
C LYS A 194 -2.49 -37.68 4.50
N SER A 195 -2.19 -36.93 5.55
CA SER A 195 -3.04 -35.79 5.97
C SER A 195 -3.12 -34.72 4.88
N ILE A 196 -2.01 -34.43 4.17
CA ILE A 196 -2.02 -33.53 3.01
C ILE A 196 -2.92 -34.07 1.90
N LEU A 197 -2.79 -35.36 1.55
CA LEU A 197 -3.64 -36.00 0.53
C LEU A 197 -5.12 -36.01 0.93
N GLU A 198 -5.45 -36.20 2.21
CA GLU A 198 -6.81 -36.11 2.73
C GLU A 198 -7.38 -34.69 2.61
N GLN A 199 -6.57 -33.66 2.86
CA GLN A 199 -6.97 -32.25 2.65
C GLN A 199 -7.25 -31.95 1.17
N LEU A 200 -6.39 -32.42 0.27
CA LEU A 200 -6.58 -32.26 -1.18
C LEU A 200 -7.78 -33.07 -1.68
N TYR A 201 -8.01 -34.26 -1.13
CA TYR A 201 -9.19 -35.07 -1.43
C TYR A 201 -10.48 -34.35 -1.02
N ALA A 202 -10.54 -33.80 0.19
CA ALA A 202 -11.70 -33.04 0.66
C ALA A 202 -11.98 -31.83 -0.25
N ALA A 203 -10.93 -31.10 -0.66
CA ALA A 203 -11.07 -30.01 -1.63
C ALA A 203 -11.59 -30.49 -2.99
N ALA A 204 -11.12 -31.65 -3.47
CA ALA A 204 -11.58 -32.24 -4.72
C ALA A 204 -13.02 -32.77 -4.63
N GLN A 205 -13.49 -33.24 -3.47
CA GLN A 205 -14.89 -33.62 -3.25
C GLN A 205 -15.84 -32.42 -3.27
N ALA A 206 -15.38 -31.25 -2.84
CA ALA A 206 -16.14 -30.01 -2.85
C ALA A 206 -16.15 -29.30 -4.22
N GLU A 207 -15.49 -29.87 -5.22
CA GLU A 207 -15.33 -29.29 -6.55
C GLU A 207 -16.65 -29.29 -7.35
N THR A 208 -17.00 -28.15 -7.93
CA THR A 208 -18.24 -27.98 -8.71
C THR A 208 -17.99 -27.90 -10.21
N ARG A 209 -16.75 -27.63 -10.64
CA ARG A 209 -16.35 -27.54 -12.04
C ARG A 209 -16.21 -28.93 -12.64
N SER A 210 -17.04 -29.24 -13.64
CA SER A 210 -17.13 -30.58 -14.25
C SER A 210 -15.82 -31.11 -14.82
N GLU A 211 -14.93 -30.23 -15.30
CA GLU A 211 -13.62 -30.59 -15.87
C GLU A 211 -12.64 -31.17 -14.83
N TYR A 212 -12.88 -30.95 -13.54
CA TYR A 212 -12.03 -31.43 -12.44
C TYR A 212 -12.66 -32.60 -11.65
N ALA A 213 -13.83 -33.10 -12.08
CA ALA A 213 -14.58 -34.14 -11.37
C ALA A 213 -13.78 -35.44 -11.12
N LEU A 214 -12.79 -35.73 -11.97
CA LEU A 214 -11.91 -36.92 -11.81
C LEU A 214 -10.89 -36.78 -10.67
N ASN A 215 -10.62 -35.57 -10.19
CA ASN A 215 -9.61 -35.37 -9.16
C ASN A 215 -9.97 -36.05 -7.84
N ALA A 216 -11.24 -36.00 -7.45
CA ALA A 216 -11.71 -36.70 -6.24
C ALA A 216 -11.47 -38.21 -6.36
N PHE A 217 -11.74 -38.79 -7.54
CA PHE A 217 -11.43 -40.19 -7.81
C PHE A 217 -9.92 -40.47 -7.73
N ASN A 218 -9.07 -39.59 -8.26
CA ASN A 218 -7.62 -39.75 -8.23
C ASN A 218 -7.05 -39.71 -6.81
N TYR A 219 -7.45 -38.72 -6.00
CA TYR A 219 -7.02 -38.65 -4.60
C TYR A 219 -7.57 -39.81 -3.76
N ARG A 220 -8.81 -40.21 -3.99
CA ARG A 220 -9.37 -41.42 -3.38
C ARG A 220 -8.51 -42.63 -3.72
N ARG A 221 -8.12 -42.81 -4.99
CA ARG A 221 -7.22 -43.88 -5.43
C ARG A 221 -5.91 -43.84 -4.65
N LEU A 222 -5.27 -42.67 -4.55
CA LEU A 222 -4.01 -42.45 -3.81
C LEU A 222 -4.10 -42.79 -2.32
N LEU A 223 -5.24 -42.48 -1.69
CA LEU A 223 -5.50 -42.80 -0.29
C LEU A 223 -5.89 -44.28 -0.07
N GLU A 224 -6.63 -44.87 -1.01
CA GLU A 224 -7.20 -46.22 -0.93
C GLU A 224 -6.36 -47.32 -1.58
N GLN A 225 -5.14 -46.97 -2.00
CA GLN A 225 -4.14 -47.81 -2.65
C GLN A 225 -4.04 -47.62 -4.19
N VAL A 226 -3.01 -46.91 -4.67
CA VAL A 226 -2.61 -46.85 -6.09
C VAL A 226 -1.47 -47.81 -6.34
N ASP A 227 -1.77 -48.74 -7.23
CA ASP A 227 -0.81 -49.49 -7.98
C ASP A 227 -1.32 -49.45 -9.43
N SER A 228 -1.08 -48.31 -10.10
CA SER A 228 -1.67 -48.01 -11.43
C SER A 228 -1.31 -49.07 -12.47
N ASN A 229 -0.13 -49.66 -12.33
CA ASN A 229 0.46 -50.68 -13.20
C ASN A 229 0.29 -52.11 -12.64
N ARG A 230 -0.27 -52.27 -11.44
CA ARG A 230 -0.51 -53.55 -10.75
C ARG A 230 0.75 -54.33 -10.36
N ASP A 231 1.86 -53.63 -10.07
CA ASP A 231 3.15 -54.20 -9.68
C ASP A 231 3.38 -54.39 -8.16
N GLY A 232 2.48 -53.86 -7.33
CA GLY A 232 2.53 -53.91 -5.87
C GLY A 232 3.23 -52.70 -5.20
N TYR A 233 3.63 -51.68 -5.96
CA TYR A 233 4.43 -50.54 -5.50
C TYR A 233 3.77 -49.19 -5.87
N TYR A 234 4.16 -48.13 -5.16
CA TYR A 234 3.77 -46.73 -5.44
C TYR A 234 4.94 -46.01 -6.08
N SER A 235 4.71 -45.23 -7.14
CA SER A 235 5.79 -44.47 -7.76
C SER A 235 5.94 -43.07 -7.13
N GLU A 236 7.17 -42.54 -7.07
CA GLU A 236 7.44 -41.16 -6.65
C GLU A 236 6.66 -40.16 -7.51
N GLU A 237 6.58 -40.42 -8.82
CA GLU A 237 5.88 -39.56 -9.76
C GLU A 237 4.38 -39.45 -9.45
N GLU A 238 3.75 -40.51 -8.93
CA GLU A 238 2.33 -40.48 -8.55
C GLU A 238 2.09 -39.53 -7.38
N TYR A 239 3.00 -39.49 -6.39
CA TYR A 239 2.95 -38.53 -5.29
C TYR A 239 3.20 -37.10 -5.74
N VAL A 240 4.23 -36.89 -6.57
CA VAL A 240 4.58 -35.58 -7.11
C VAL A 240 3.39 -35.02 -7.90
N GLN A 241 2.76 -35.81 -8.77
CA GLN A 241 1.59 -35.37 -9.54
C GLN A 241 0.38 -35.08 -8.65
N ALA A 242 0.17 -35.85 -7.58
CA ALA A 242 -0.93 -35.63 -6.65
C ALA A 242 -0.81 -34.32 -5.88
N ILE A 243 0.40 -34.05 -5.36
CA ILE A 243 0.68 -32.86 -4.57
C ILE A 243 0.75 -31.63 -5.49
N HIS A 244 1.43 -31.73 -6.63
CA HIS A 244 1.59 -30.62 -7.58
C HIS A 244 0.42 -30.47 -8.55
N ASN A 245 -0.82 -30.59 -8.07
CA ASN A 245 -2.01 -30.30 -8.85
C ASN A 245 -2.28 -28.78 -8.85
N PRO A 246 -2.14 -28.08 -10.00
CA PRO A 246 -2.33 -26.62 -10.05
C PRO A 246 -3.72 -26.17 -9.60
N SER A 247 -4.75 -27.01 -9.76
CA SER A 247 -6.13 -26.69 -9.39
C SER A 247 -6.35 -26.57 -7.88
N TYR A 248 -5.53 -27.26 -7.07
CA TYR A 248 -5.62 -27.24 -5.60
C TYR A 248 -4.40 -26.59 -4.95
N ARG A 249 -3.58 -25.89 -5.73
CA ARG A 249 -2.37 -25.19 -5.27
C ARG A 249 -2.67 -24.27 -4.07
N ASN A 250 -3.79 -23.54 -4.12
CA ASN A 250 -4.15 -22.61 -3.05
C ASN A 250 -4.51 -23.31 -1.74
N GLN A 251 -5.12 -24.49 -1.82
CA GLN A 251 -5.42 -25.32 -0.66
C GLN A 251 -4.13 -25.90 -0.08
N LEU A 252 -3.26 -26.46 -0.93
CA LEU A 252 -1.95 -26.96 -0.52
C LEU A 252 -1.11 -25.88 0.18
N PHE A 253 -1.01 -24.69 -0.42
CA PHE A 253 -0.14 -23.63 0.09
C PHE A 253 -0.72 -22.85 1.29
N ARG A 254 -1.94 -23.19 1.72
CA ARG A 254 -2.53 -22.72 2.97
C ARG A 254 -2.33 -23.70 4.13
N LEU A 255 -1.75 -24.87 3.87
CA LEU A 255 -1.34 -25.78 4.93
C LEU A 255 -0.15 -25.18 5.69
N ILE A 256 -0.21 -25.28 7.02
CA ILE A 256 0.85 -24.89 7.94
C ILE A 256 1.26 -26.14 8.70
N VAL A 257 2.48 -26.60 8.45
CA VAL A 257 2.89 -27.95 8.84
C VAL A 257 3.97 -27.89 9.90
N LYS A 258 3.73 -28.47 11.08
CA LYS A 258 4.76 -28.69 12.10
C LYS A 258 5.44 -30.02 11.79
N HIS A 259 6.70 -30.00 11.36
CA HIS A 259 7.43 -31.23 11.08
C HIS A 259 8.92 -31.07 11.40
N PRO A 260 9.63 -32.18 11.67
CA PRO A 260 11.07 -32.17 11.83
C PRO A 260 11.76 -31.67 10.56
N GLY A 261 12.72 -30.77 10.71
CA GLY A 261 13.51 -30.22 9.60
C GLY A 261 14.79 -31.01 9.34
N GLU A 262 15.13 -31.19 8.05
CA GLU A 262 16.42 -31.74 7.60
C GLU A 262 17.64 -30.94 8.07
N TRP A 263 17.43 -29.68 8.47
CA TRP A 263 18.48 -28.78 8.98
C TRP A 263 18.73 -28.89 10.48
N TYR A 264 17.95 -29.72 11.19
CA TYR A 264 18.10 -29.94 12.64
C TYR A 264 18.60 -31.35 12.98
N TYR A 265 18.01 -32.39 12.39
CA TYR A 265 18.33 -33.78 12.68
C TYR A 265 19.54 -34.25 11.88
N SER A 266 20.48 -34.91 12.57
CA SER A 266 21.70 -35.47 12.00
C SER A 266 21.53 -36.93 11.61
N LYS A 267 22.51 -37.49 10.89
CA LYS A 267 22.56 -38.92 10.50
C LYS A 267 22.45 -39.92 11.66
N GLY A 268 22.76 -39.48 12.89
CA GLY A 268 22.64 -40.30 14.11
C GLY A 268 21.27 -40.21 14.80
N ASP A 269 20.45 -39.23 14.44
CA ASP A 269 19.13 -39.04 15.02
C ASP A 269 18.10 -39.95 14.33
N ALA A 270 17.08 -40.36 15.08
CA ALA A 270 16.14 -41.41 14.66
C ALA A 270 15.58 -41.24 13.23
N PRO A 271 15.15 -40.03 12.78
CA PRO A 271 14.52 -39.91 11.46
C PRO A 271 15.43 -40.31 10.30
N TRP A 272 16.68 -39.82 10.30
CA TRP A 272 17.67 -40.13 9.27
C TRP A 272 18.33 -41.48 9.50
N LYS A 273 18.58 -41.85 10.76
CA LYS A 273 19.20 -43.13 11.09
C LYS A 273 18.34 -44.30 10.59
N ASN A 274 17.03 -44.24 10.81
CA ASN A 274 16.11 -45.30 10.38
C ASN A 274 16.12 -45.48 8.86
N TYR A 275 16.10 -44.37 8.09
CA TYR A 275 16.22 -44.39 6.64
C TYR A 275 17.58 -44.94 6.17
N LEU A 276 18.68 -44.46 6.74
CA LEU A 276 20.02 -44.91 6.35
C LEU A 276 20.24 -46.40 6.66
N ASP A 277 19.67 -46.89 7.75
CA ASP A 277 19.74 -48.30 8.15
C ASP A 277 18.83 -49.21 7.31
N SER A 278 17.82 -48.67 6.63
CA SER A 278 16.97 -49.44 5.70
C SER A 278 17.60 -49.61 4.31
N LEU A 279 18.66 -48.86 3.98
CA LEU A 279 19.36 -48.99 2.70
C LEU A 279 20.13 -50.33 2.63
N GLY A 280 19.94 -51.09 1.54
CA GLY A 280 20.66 -52.34 1.29
C GLY A 280 22.13 -52.13 0.88
N GLU A 281 22.91 -53.21 0.85
CA GLU A 281 24.36 -53.19 0.53
C GLU A 281 24.67 -52.55 -0.84
N ASP A 282 23.78 -52.73 -1.83
CA ASP A 282 23.92 -52.17 -3.17
C ASP A 282 23.77 -50.64 -3.24
N ALA A 283 23.29 -50.00 -2.16
CA ALA A 283 23.07 -48.55 -2.06
C ALA A 283 24.17 -47.81 -1.26
N GLN A 284 25.34 -48.44 -1.01
CA GLN A 284 26.39 -47.84 -0.18
C GLN A 284 26.83 -46.44 -0.65
N ALA A 285 26.98 -46.22 -1.96
CA ALA A 285 27.35 -44.91 -2.49
C ALA A 285 26.29 -43.84 -2.19
N TRP A 286 25.01 -44.21 -2.20
CA TRP A 286 23.90 -43.32 -1.83
C TRP A 286 23.90 -43.01 -0.33
N ARG A 287 24.19 -44.01 0.50
CA ARG A 287 24.37 -43.84 1.95
C ARG A 287 25.49 -42.86 2.25
N ASP A 288 26.68 -43.08 1.69
CA ASP A 288 27.86 -42.23 1.91
C ASP A 288 27.60 -40.78 1.49
N TYR A 289 26.94 -40.59 0.34
CA TYR A 289 26.51 -39.27 -0.14
C TYR A 289 25.54 -38.61 0.85
N THR A 290 24.50 -39.33 1.28
CA THR A 290 23.46 -38.80 2.16
C THR A 290 24.05 -38.41 3.53
N GLU A 291 24.91 -39.25 4.10
CA GLU A 291 25.61 -38.93 5.35
C GLU A 291 26.49 -37.68 5.22
N ALA A 292 27.26 -37.55 4.13
CA ALA A 292 28.09 -36.38 3.88
C ALA A 292 27.27 -35.11 3.60
N PHE A 293 26.10 -35.25 2.98
CA PHE A 293 25.16 -34.17 2.75
C PHE A 293 24.58 -33.66 4.08
N LEU A 294 24.09 -34.57 4.93
CA LEU A 294 23.53 -34.23 6.25
C LEU A 294 24.54 -33.48 7.13
N ASP A 295 25.79 -33.93 7.17
CA ASP A 295 26.85 -33.28 7.93
C ASP A 295 27.07 -31.80 7.52
N LYS A 296 26.67 -31.41 6.30
CA LYS A 296 26.81 -30.04 5.77
C LYS A 296 25.56 -29.18 5.86
N ILE A 297 24.38 -29.76 6.05
CA ILE A 297 23.11 -29.02 6.06
C ILE A 297 22.49 -28.87 7.45
N VAL A 298 22.99 -29.58 8.45
CA VAL A 298 22.52 -29.45 9.83
C VAL A 298 23.15 -28.20 10.47
N TRP A 299 22.35 -27.15 10.61
CA TRP A 299 22.78 -25.87 11.16
C TRP A 299 21.85 -25.32 12.24
N MET A 300 20.57 -25.72 12.29
CA MET A 300 19.57 -25.11 13.19
C MET A 300 19.92 -25.26 14.67
N LYS A 301 20.53 -26.39 15.07
CA LYS A 301 21.03 -26.62 16.45
C LYS A 301 22.04 -25.57 16.92
N GLN A 302 22.67 -24.84 16.00
CA GLN A 302 23.65 -23.78 16.30
C GLN A 302 22.98 -22.41 16.51
N VAL A 303 21.67 -22.28 16.27
CA VAL A 303 20.89 -21.05 16.43
C VAL A 303 19.95 -21.21 17.64
N PRO A 304 20.16 -20.49 18.76
CA PRO A 304 19.42 -20.71 20.01
C PRO A 304 17.89 -20.61 19.91
N GLU A 305 17.38 -19.77 19.02
CA GLU A 305 15.94 -19.54 18.83
C GLU A 305 15.24 -20.59 17.94
N MET A 306 16.01 -21.46 17.27
CA MET A 306 15.48 -22.49 16.39
C MET A 306 15.17 -23.78 17.16
N VAL A 307 14.12 -24.48 16.74
CA VAL A 307 13.65 -25.72 17.36
C VAL A 307 13.68 -26.87 16.36
N ALA A 308 13.53 -28.10 16.86
CA ALA A 308 13.54 -29.31 16.04
C ALA A 308 12.38 -29.38 15.05
N GLU A 309 11.22 -28.89 15.46
CA GLU A 309 9.94 -28.99 14.74
C GLU A 309 9.27 -27.61 14.65
N PRO A 310 9.81 -26.68 13.84
CA PRO A 310 9.14 -25.41 13.63
C PRO A 310 7.87 -25.62 12.79
N TRP A 311 7.01 -24.61 12.79
CA TRP A 311 5.90 -24.51 11.85
C TRP A 311 6.43 -24.01 10.50
N HIS A 312 6.19 -24.80 9.45
CA HIS A 312 6.52 -24.45 8.07
C HIS A 312 5.29 -23.88 7.36
N MET A 313 5.47 -22.73 6.72
CA MET A 313 4.41 -22.00 6.04
C MET A 313 4.88 -21.59 4.64
N HIS A 314 4.01 -21.68 3.64
CA HIS A 314 4.37 -21.21 2.30
C HIS A 314 4.59 -19.68 2.33
N PRO A 315 5.80 -19.17 2.04
CA PRO A 315 6.15 -17.77 2.29
C PRO A 315 5.27 -16.80 1.51
N VAL A 316 5.03 -17.06 0.22
CA VAL A 316 4.21 -16.15 -0.62
C VAL A 316 2.74 -16.13 -0.19
N MET A 317 2.14 -17.29 0.08
CA MET A 317 0.71 -17.36 0.44
C MET A 317 0.45 -16.82 1.84
N PHE A 318 1.28 -17.20 2.81
CA PHE A 318 1.11 -16.74 4.18
C PHE A 318 1.42 -15.24 4.33
N LEU A 319 2.58 -14.77 3.84
CA LEU A 319 2.93 -13.35 3.90
C LEU A 319 2.01 -12.50 2.99
N GLY A 320 1.54 -13.07 1.88
CA GLY A 320 0.53 -12.43 1.02
C GLY A 320 -0.79 -12.21 1.74
N ALA A 321 -1.23 -13.16 2.57
CA ALA A 321 -2.41 -12.99 3.41
C ALA A 321 -2.19 -11.91 4.49
N LEU A 322 -0.99 -11.79 5.05
CA LEU A 322 -0.63 -10.69 5.96
C LEU A 322 -0.51 -9.33 5.28
N ARG A 323 -0.28 -9.31 3.95
CA ARG A 323 0.00 -8.09 3.21
C ARG A 323 -1.25 -7.24 3.13
N VAL A 324 -1.15 -6.03 3.67
CA VAL A 324 -2.15 -4.99 3.48
C VAL A 324 -1.70 -4.11 2.32
N GLU A 325 -1.86 -4.59 1.09
CA GLU A 325 -1.70 -3.69 -0.06
C GLU A 325 -2.89 -2.73 -0.07
N LEU A 326 -2.63 -1.46 0.25
CA LEU A 326 -3.48 -0.40 -0.27
C LEU A 326 -3.31 -0.43 -1.79
N ASP A 327 -4.41 -0.45 -2.55
CA ASP A 327 -4.36 -0.17 -3.98
C ASP A 327 -3.66 1.19 -4.14
N CYS A 328 -2.40 1.12 -4.53
CA CYS A 328 -1.50 2.26 -4.51
C CYS A 328 -1.57 3.03 -5.81
N ALA A 329 -2.61 2.76 -6.62
CA ALA A 329 -2.83 3.32 -7.93
C ALA A 329 -1.52 3.28 -8.73
N LYS A 330 -1.07 2.06 -9.07
CA LYS A 330 0.12 1.86 -9.93
C LYS A 330 -0.19 2.34 -11.34
N LEU A 331 -0.05 3.63 -11.60
CA LEU A 331 -0.41 4.25 -12.86
C LEU A 331 0.86 4.56 -13.68
N ILE A 332 0.71 4.61 -15.00
CA ILE A 332 1.76 5.16 -15.87
C ILE A 332 2.09 6.59 -15.45
N TRP A 333 3.32 7.04 -15.71
CA TRP A 333 3.84 8.33 -15.25
C TRP A 333 3.91 8.51 -13.73
N GLY A 334 3.55 7.48 -12.94
CA GLY A 334 3.47 7.60 -11.50
C GLY A 334 4.80 8.01 -10.85
N GLN A 335 5.93 7.49 -11.32
CA GLN A 335 7.24 7.89 -10.80
C GLN A 335 7.55 9.36 -11.08
N ILE A 336 7.16 9.88 -12.25
CA ILE A 336 7.35 11.29 -12.60
C ILE A 336 6.50 12.17 -11.70
N VAL A 337 5.23 11.79 -11.47
CA VAL A 337 4.36 12.49 -10.51
C VAL A 337 4.95 12.51 -9.10
N ASP A 338 5.54 11.39 -8.64
CA ASP A 338 6.24 11.34 -7.35
C ASP A 338 7.46 12.26 -7.31
N ASN A 339 8.21 12.36 -8.41
CA ASN A 339 9.40 13.19 -8.49
C ASN A 339 9.06 14.69 -8.53
N VAL A 340 7.99 15.06 -9.24
CA VAL A 340 7.54 16.46 -9.35
C VAL A 340 6.94 16.94 -8.03
N HIS A 341 6.04 16.15 -7.44
CA HIS A 341 5.22 16.60 -6.31
C HIS A 341 5.70 16.11 -4.95
N GLY A 342 6.70 15.22 -4.92
CA GLY A 342 7.07 14.43 -3.75
C GLY A 342 6.18 13.18 -3.61
N LYS A 343 6.77 12.09 -3.09
CA LYS A 343 6.13 10.74 -3.03
C LYS A 343 4.76 10.72 -2.35
N GLU A 344 4.57 11.52 -1.31
CA GLU A 344 3.31 11.55 -0.55
C GLU A 344 2.17 12.24 -1.33
N LYS A 345 2.43 13.45 -1.82
CA LYS A 345 1.48 14.18 -2.67
C LYS A 345 1.22 13.43 -3.98
N GLY A 346 2.27 12.86 -4.59
CA GLY A 346 2.16 12.03 -5.78
C GLY A 346 1.30 10.77 -5.58
N CYS A 347 1.40 10.11 -4.43
CA CYS A 347 0.53 8.99 -4.06
C CYS A 347 -0.94 9.42 -3.96
N ARG A 348 -1.23 10.53 -3.27
CA ARG A 348 -2.60 11.07 -3.16
C ARG A 348 -3.15 11.47 -4.53
N PHE A 349 -2.34 12.10 -5.37
CA PHE A 349 -2.69 12.46 -6.75
C PHE A 349 -3.13 11.22 -7.54
N ARG A 350 -2.30 10.16 -7.61
CA ARG A 350 -2.64 8.94 -8.35
C ARG A 350 -3.89 8.25 -7.83
N LYS A 351 -4.04 8.17 -6.51
CA LYS A 351 -5.24 7.58 -5.88
C LYS A 351 -6.50 8.37 -6.23
N LYS A 352 -6.43 9.70 -6.19
CA LYS A 352 -7.55 10.57 -6.58
C LYS A 352 -7.87 10.45 -8.08
N THR A 353 -6.86 10.36 -8.95
CA THR A 353 -7.04 10.09 -10.39
C THR A 353 -7.77 8.76 -10.61
N LEU A 354 -7.29 7.67 -10.00
CA LEU A 354 -7.93 6.36 -10.11
C LEU A 354 -9.35 6.37 -9.52
N GLN A 355 -9.56 7.04 -8.39
CA GLN A 355 -10.88 7.20 -7.79
C GLN A 355 -11.85 7.89 -8.75
N ILE A 356 -11.46 9.03 -9.34
CA ILE A 356 -12.29 9.75 -10.31
C ILE A 356 -12.61 8.85 -11.51
N CYS A 357 -11.62 8.15 -12.04
CA CYS A 357 -11.85 7.26 -13.18
C CYS A 357 -12.80 6.10 -12.84
N ASN A 358 -12.70 5.56 -11.61
CA ASN A 358 -13.64 4.55 -11.12
C ASN A 358 -15.07 5.10 -10.97
N GLU A 359 -15.22 6.35 -10.52
CA GLU A 359 -16.52 7.02 -10.39
C GLU A 359 -17.14 7.32 -11.76
N LEU A 360 -16.33 7.71 -12.75
CA LEU A 360 -16.81 8.08 -14.09
C LEU A 360 -17.08 6.87 -14.99
N TRP A 361 -16.22 5.85 -14.95
CA TRP A 361 -16.23 4.76 -15.92
C TRP A 361 -16.30 3.35 -15.31
N GLY A 362 -16.47 3.25 -13.99
CA GLY A 362 -16.58 1.99 -13.25
C GLY A 362 -15.22 1.37 -12.90
N ARG A 363 -15.18 0.54 -11.83
CA ARG A 363 -13.92 0.00 -11.28
C ARG A 363 -13.21 -1.00 -12.19
N GLU A 364 -13.96 -1.76 -12.98
CA GLU A 364 -13.39 -2.75 -13.91
C GLU A 364 -12.47 -2.10 -14.94
N LYS A 365 -12.86 -0.91 -15.42
CA LYS A 365 -12.15 -0.17 -16.48
C LYS A 365 -11.40 1.06 -15.95
N GLY A 366 -11.67 1.48 -14.71
CA GLY A 366 -11.18 2.74 -14.19
C GLY A 366 -9.65 2.85 -14.17
N LYS A 367 -8.93 1.73 -14.06
CA LYS A 367 -7.47 1.70 -14.19
C LYS A 367 -6.99 2.11 -15.58
N ASP A 368 -7.59 1.56 -16.63
CA ASP A 368 -7.21 1.85 -18.02
C ASP A 368 -7.50 3.32 -18.35
N TYR A 369 -8.64 3.82 -17.91
CA TYR A 369 -9.00 5.23 -18.04
C TYR A 369 -8.08 6.15 -17.21
N ALA A 370 -7.64 5.70 -16.03
CA ALA A 370 -6.68 6.45 -15.22
C ALA A 370 -5.30 6.51 -15.87
N ASP A 371 -4.83 5.41 -16.46
CA ASP A 371 -3.57 5.40 -17.21
C ASP A 371 -3.66 6.35 -18.42
N VAL A 372 -4.75 6.33 -19.18
CA VAL A 372 -4.94 7.29 -20.28
C VAL A 372 -5.03 8.73 -19.78
N LEU A 373 -5.75 9.01 -18.69
CA LEU A 373 -5.85 10.36 -18.12
C LEU A 373 -4.49 10.88 -17.65
N MET A 374 -3.65 10.03 -17.04
CA MET A 374 -2.26 10.36 -16.72
C MET A 374 -1.45 10.67 -17.98
N GLY A 375 -1.67 9.91 -19.07
CA GLY A 375 -1.10 10.19 -20.39
C GLY A 375 -1.54 11.55 -20.94
N CYS A 376 -2.83 11.89 -20.84
CA CYS A 376 -3.39 13.17 -21.25
C CYS A 376 -2.71 14.31 -20.47
N MET A 377 -2.67 14.22 -19.14
CA MET A 377 -2.02 15.22 -18.29
C MET A 377 -0.55 15.38 -18.64
N SER A 378 0.15 14.28 -18.95
CA SER A 378 1.54 14.32 -19.41
C SER A 378 1.69 15.08 -20.74
N VAL A 379 0.78 14.87 -21.70
CA VAL A 379 0.79 15.61 -22.98
C VAL A 379 0.53 17.09 -22.75
N GLU A 380 -0.55 17.40 -22.03
CA GLU A 380 -1.09 18.74 -21.82
C GLU A 380 -0.18 19.61 -20.95
N THR A 381 0.55 19.00 -20.01
CA THR A 381 1.48 19.70 -19.12
C THR A 381 2.95 19.50 -19.50
N SER A 382 3.25 18.87 -20.64
CA SER A 382 4.62 18.52 -21.03
C SER A 382 5.40 17.76 -19.93
N ARG A 383 4.77 16.75 -19.33
CA ARG A 383 5.27 15.92 -18.22
C ARG A 383 5.46 16.67 -16.89
N MET A 384 5.00 17.91 -16.77
CA MET A 384 5.15 18.70 -15.53
C MET A 384 4.06 18.41 -14.50
N PHE A 385 2.92 17.83 -14.90
CA PHE A 385 1.78 17.51 -14.02
C PHE A 385 1.37 18.67 -13.10
N SER A 386 1.42 19.92 -13.60
CA SER A 386 1.15 21.12 -12.80
C SER A 386 -0.28 21.62 -13.04
N SER A 387 -0.89 22.16 -11.99
CA SER A 387 -2.17 22.88 -12.04
C SER A 387 -2.06 24.30 -12.61
N SER A 388 -0.84 24.79 -12.84
CA SER A 388 -0.58 26.17 -13.24
C SER A 388 -0.68 26.41 -14.76
N VAL A 389 -0.43 27.66 -15.18
CA VAL A 389 -0.14 28.05 -16.56
C VAL A 389 1.20 27.45 -16.97
N ILE A 390 1.24 26.78 -18.12
CA ILE A 390 2.48 26.26 -18.71
C ILE A 390 2.72 26.99 -20.01
N GLY A 391 3.91 27.59 -20.15
CA GLY A 391 4.23 28.37 -21.33
C GLY A 391 5.72 28.58 -21.51
N TYR A 392 6.09 28.99 -22.71
CA TYR A 392 7.47 29.35 -23.01
C TYR A 392 7.78 30.74 -22.46
N ARG A 393 8.96 30.90 -21.84
CA ARG A 393 9.47 32.19 -21.39
C ARG A 393 10.94 32.36 -21.73
N GLU A 394 11.37 33.61 -21.79
CA GLU A 394 12.80 33.95 -21.85
C GLU A 394 13.48 33.57 -20.54
N VAL A 395 14.59 32.85 -20.64
CA VAL A 395 15.40 32.46 -19.48
C VAL A 395 16.15 33.69 -18.98
N LYS A 396 16.03 33.98 -17.70
CA LYS A 396 16.72 35.09 -17.04
C LYS A 396 17.82 34.58 -16.13
N ASP A 397 18.91 35.33 -16.03
CA ASP A 397 19.98 35.04 -15.08
C ASP A 397 19.62 35.49 -13.66
N LYS A 398 20.54 35.29 -12.72
CA LYS A 398 20.37 35.67 -11.31
C LYS A 398 20.15 37.17 -11.06
N ASN A 399 20.49 38.03 -12.03
CA ASN A 399 20.29 39.48 -11.97
C ASN A 399 18.99 39.92 -12.67
N GLY A 400 18.29 38.98 -13.34
CA GLY A 400 17.05 39.24 -14.07
C GLY A 400 17.26 39.58 -15.55
N ASP A 401 18.49 39.48 -16.06
CA ASP A 401 18.83 39.76 -17.46
C ASP A 401 18.54 38.55 -18.35
N VAL A 402 18.04 38.80 -19.57
CA VAL A 402 17.72 37.75 -20.53
C VAL A 402 19.00 37.07 -21.01
N ILE A 403 19.04 35.73 -20.91
CA ILE A 403 20.16 34.92 -21.39
C ILE A 403 20.02 34.75 -22.90
N TYR A 404 21.06 35.09 -23.65
CA TYR A 404 21.13 34.88 -25.10
C TYR A 404 21.93 33.62 -25.45
N VAL A 405 21.53 32.93 -26.52
CA VAL A 405 22.23 31.78 -27.12
C VAL A 405 22.56 32.08 -28.59
N GLN A 406 23.65 31.50 -29.07
CA GLN A 406 24.06 31.62 -30.47
C GLN A 406 23.08 30.85 -31.38
N GLY A 407 22.37 31.55 -32.27
CA GLY A 407 21.51 30.95 -33.30
C GLY A 407 22.12 31.06 -34.70
N ALA A 408 21.51 30.37 -35.67
CA ALA A 408 21.94 30.39 -37.07
C ALA A 408 21.92 31.81 -37.70
N ASN A 409 21.09 32.72 -37.17
CA ASN A 409 20.93 34.09 -37.65
C ASN A 409 21.45 35.14 -36.64
N GLY A 410 22.29 34.73 -35.68
CA GLY A 410 22.83 35.61 -34.63
C GLY A 410 22.34 35.26 -33.21
N PRO A 411 22.71 36.06 -32.19
CA PRO A 411 22.29 35.86 -30.81
C PRO A 411 20.76 35.99 -30.69
N ARG A 412 20.12 35.03 -30.04
CA ARG A 412 18.68 35.05 -29.76
C ARG A 412 18.41 34.73 -28.29
N PRO A 413 17.31 35.21 -27.69
CA PRO A 413 16.94 34.82 -26.34
C PRO A 413 16.87 33.30 -26.19
N LYS A 414 17.40 32.78 -25.08
CA LYS A 414 17.17 31.42 -24.64
C LYS A 414 15.74 31.35 -24.13
N ILE A 415 14.98 30.38 -24.63
CA ILE A 415 13.59 30.16 -24.23
C ILE A 415 13.52 28.80 -23.53
N GLU A 416 12.75 28.71 -22.45
CA GLU A 416 12.46 27.47 -21.74
C GLU A 416 10.94 27.31 -21.56
N LEU A 417 10.51 26.06 -21.43
CA LEU A 417 9.16 25.77 -20.97
C LEU A 417 9.11 25.93 -19.45
N HIS A 418 8.14 26.67 -18.93
CA HIS A 418 8.02 27.01 -17.53
C HIS A 418 6.60 26.83 -17.02
N ALA A 419 6.45 26.25 -15.84
CA ALA A 419 5.21 26.28 -15.06
C ALA A 419 5.24 27.52 -14.16
N TYR A 420 4.38 28.49 -14.44
CA TYR A 420 4.42 29.77 -13.73
C TYR A 420 4.06 29.60 -12.25
N SER A 421 4.80 30.23 -11.36
CA SER A 421 4.47 30.21 -9.93
C SER A 421 3.23 31.06 -9.63
N ASN A 422 2.59 30.80 -8.49
CA ASN A 422 1.49 31.62 -7.99
C ASN A 422 1.86 33.11 -7.89
N SER A 423 3.12 33.41 -7.56
CA SER A 423 3.62 34.78 -7.48
C SER A 423 3.73 35.45 -8.86
N GLU A 424 4.08 34.70 -9.89
CA GLU A 424 4.17 35.21 -11.27
C GLU A 424 2.77 35.43 -11.86
N ILE A 425 1.86 34.49 -11.65
CA ILE A 425 0.45 34.60 -12.06
C ILE A 425 -0.21 35.82 -11.41
N ASN A 426 0.00 36.02 -10.11
CA ASN A 426 -0.60 37.16 -9.40
C ASN A 426 -0.04 38.53 -9.83
N ARG A 427 1.15 38.56 -10.44
CA ARG A 427 1.77 39.79 -10.95
C ARG A 427 1.37 40.12 -12.39
N ASN A 428 0.86 39.13 -13.13
CA ASN A 428 0.52 39.31 -14.54
C ASN A 428 -0.73 38.50 -14.92
N ASP A 429 -1.88 39.17 -14.91
CA ASP A 429 -3.16 38.58 -15.26
C ASP A 429 -3.25 38.17 -16.75
N ASP A 430 -2.39 38.71 -17.62
CA ASP A 430 -2.34 38.33 -19.04
C ASP A 430 -1.84 36.90 -19.23
N LEU A 431 -1.05 36.36 -18.28
CA LEU A 431 -0.59 34.97 -18.32
C LEU A 431 -1.77 34.03 -18.32
N VAL A 432 -2.70 34.23 -17.39
CA VAL A 432 -3.91 33.43 -17.30
C VAL A 432 -4.82 33.77 -18.47
N SER A 433 -5.06 35.04 -18.77
CA SER A 433 -6.02 35.46 -19.81
C SER A 433 -5.71 34.84 -21.18
N ASN A 434 -4.44 34.81 -21.57
CA ASN A 434 -4.00 34.37 -22.90
C ASN A 434 -3.73 32.86 -23.04
N HIS A 435 -3.70 32.10 -21.94
CA HIS A 435 -3.35 30.68 -21.96
C HIS A 435 -4.47 29.80 -21.39
N ALA A 436 -4.45 28.54 -21.76
CA ALA A 436 -5.14 27.50 -21.02
C ALA A 436 -4.34 27.16 -19.75
N VAL A 437 -4.99 26.55 -18.74
CA VAL A 437 -4.37 26.34 -17.42
C VAL A 437 -4.59 24.93 -16.89
N GLY A 438 -3.64 24.42 -16.13
CA GLY A 438 -3.83 23.21 -15.34
C GLY A 438 -3.65 21.88 -16.05
N LEU A 439 -3.99 20.83 -15.31
CA LEU A 439 -3.67 19.43 -15.59
C LEU A 439 -4.18 18.95 -16.95
N ILE A 440 -5.30 19.52 -17.41
CA ILE A 440 -5.91 19.21 -18.72
C ILE A 440 -6.09 20.46 -19.59
N GLN A 441 -5.38 21.57 -19.29
CA GLN A 441 -5.43 22.83 -20.03
C GLN A 441 -6.86 23.40 -20.17
N PHE A 442 -7.48 23.74 -19.05
CA PHE A 442 -8.80 24.38 -18.99
C PHE A 442 -8.82 25.71 -19.77
N THR A 443 -9.71 25.79 -20.75
CA THR A 443 -10.01 27.03 -21.49
C THR A 443 -11.11 27.83 -20.79
N GLN A 444 -11.33 29.08 -21.20
CA GLN A 444 -12.43 29.87 -20.64
C GLN A 444 -13.80 29.21 -20.88
N ALA A 445 -14.01 28.63 -22.07
CA ALA A 445 -15.24 27.91 -22.39
C ALA A 445 -15.45 26.69 -21.47
N ALA A 446 -14.38 25.97 -21.13
CA ALA A 446 -14.47 24.85 -20.18
C ALA A 446 -14.85 25.34 -18.77
N VAL A 447 -14.27 26.45 -18.30
CA VAL A 447 -14.61 27.06 -17.01
C VAL A 447 -16.07 27.50 -16.97
N ASP A 448 -16.53 28.18 -18.01
CA ASP A 448 -17.91 28.66 -18.12
C ASP A 448 -18.90 27.48 -18.09
N GLN A 449 -18.59 26.40 -18.81
CA GLN A 449 -19.39 25.17 -18.83
C GLN A 449 -19.47 24.48 -17.46
N ILE A 450 -18.34 24.39 -16.74
CA ILE A 450 -18.28 23.83 -15.39
C ILE A 450 -19.14 24.66 -14.44
N ASN A 451 -18.96 25.98 -14.43
CA ASN A 451 -19.72 26.88 -13.56
C ASN A 451 -21.21 26.80 -13.83
N GLN A 452 -21.62 26.78 -15.10
CA GLN A 452 -23.02 26.66 -15.50
C GLN A 452 -23.64 25.34 -15.04
N THR A 453 -22.92 24.22 -15.16
CA THR A 453 -23.49 22.89 -14.92
C THR A 453 -23.48 22.50 -13.46
N HIS A 454 -22.39 22.82 -12.74
CA HIS A 454 -22.18 22.41 -11.35
C HIS A 454 -22.49 23.52 -10.33
N GLY A 455 -22.96 24.69 -10.79
CA GLY A 455 -23.27 25.83 -9.91
C GLY A 455 -22.03 26.41 -9.22
N CYS A 456 -20.85 26.22 -9.82
CA CYS A 456 -19.59 26.77 -9.31
C CYS A 456 -19.42 28.24 -9.74
N ASN A 457 -18.47 28.92 -9.10
CA ASN A 457 -18.03 30.26 -9.50
C ASN A 457 -16.50 30.32 -9.52
N VAL A 458 -15.86 29.35 -10.18
CA VAL A 458 -14.41 29.27 -10.30
C VAL A 458 -13.94 30.10 -11.49
N THR A 459 -12.84 30.82 -11.35
CA THR A 459 -12.19 31.50 -12.47
C THR A 459 -11.02 30.68 -13.00
N LYS A 460 -10.56 30.99 -14.22
CA LYS A 460 -9.34 30.38 -14.77
C LYS A 460 -8.11 30.69 -13.91
N LYS A 461 -8.08 31.84 -13.23
CA LYS A 461 -7.02 32.20 -12.29
C LYS A 461 -7.09 31.34 -11.03
N ASP A 462 -8.29 31.10 -10.49
CA ASP A 462 -8.46 30.23 -9.33
C ASP A 462 -7.96 28.81 -9.63
N LEU A 463 -8.31 28.26 -10.82
CA LEU A 463 -7.79 26.97 -11.25
C LEU A 463 -6.26 26.97 -11.34
N ALA A 464 -5.66 28.01 -11.93
CA ALA A 464 -4.20 28.10 -12.09
C ALA A 464 -3.43 28.22 -10.76
N LEU A 465 -4.08 28.71 -9.70
CA LEU A 465 -3.49 28.87 -8.37
C LEU A 465 -3.78 27.69 -7.44
N MET A 466 -4.63 26.74 -7.87
CA MET A 466 -5.13 25.61 -7.09
C MET A 466 -4.08 24.52 -6.89
N ASP A 467 -4.15 23.75 -5.80
CA ASP A 467 -3.35 22.54 -5.66
C ASP A 467 -3.74 21.50 -6.71
N GLU A 468 -2.76 20.72 -7.21
CA GLU A 468 -2.99 19.70 -8.22
C GLU A 468 -4.03 18.65 -7.79
N ILE A 469 -4.06 18.25 -6.50
CA ILE A 469 -5.03 17.26 -6.01
C ILE A 469 -6.43 17.86 -5.97
N GLU A 470 -6.56 19.12 -5.58
CA GLU A 470 -7.84 19.83 -5.58
C GLU A 470 -8.35 20.03 -7.02
N GLN A 471 -7.47 20.37 -7.96
CA GLN A 471 -7.82 20.60 -9.36
C GLN A 471 -8.34 19.33 -10.06
N LEU A 472 -7.97 18.13 -9.58
CA LEU A 472 -8.52 16.87 -10.09
C LEU A 472 -10.05 16.79 -9.94
N GLU A 473 -10.66 17.41 -8.93
CA GLU A 473 -12.13 17.45 -8.84
C GLU A 473 -12.73 18.28 -9.98
N TYR A 474 -12.05 19.35 -10.41
CA TYR A 474 -12.48 20.14 -11.57
C TYR A 474 -12.25 19.42 -12.89
N VAL A 475 -11.28 18.49 -12.96
CA VAL A 475 -11.14 17.55 -14.10
C VAL A 475 -12.40 16.67 -14.18
N LYS A 476 -12.88 16.14 -13.06
CA LYS A 476 -14.14 15.38 -13.01
C LYS A 476 -15.35 16.24 -13.38
N PHE A 477 -15.43 17.48 -12.88
CA PHE A 477 -16.50 18.40 -13.25
C PHE A 477 -16.51 18.71 -14.74
N TYR A 478 -15.34 18.86 -15.37
CA TYR A 478 -15.25 19.05 -16.81
C TYR A 478 -15.87 17.88 -17.59
N PHE A 479 -15.53 16.64 -17.25
CA PHE A 479 -16.13 15.46 -17.90
C PHE A 479 -17.64 15.38 -17.69
N THR A 480 -18.14 15.71 -16.51
CA THR A 480 -19.56 15.61 -16.17
C THR A 480 -20.38 16.84 -16.58
N SER A 481 -19.74 17.90 -17.04
CA SER A 481 -20.41 19.15 -17.44
C SER A 481 -21.01 19.12 -18.84
N ASN A 482 -20.75 18.08 -19.64
CA ASN A 482 -21.42 17.88 -20.93
C ASN A 482 -21.82 16.40 -21.08
N LYS A 483 -23.02 16.07 -20.60
CA LYS A 483 -23.54 14.71 -20.59
C LYS A 483 -23.61 14.08 -21.98
N ASP A 484 -24.05 14.84 -22.98
CA ASP A 484 -24.22 14.34 -24.35
C ASP A 484 -22.89 13.89 -24.96
N LYS A 485 -21.80 14.65 -24.71
CA LYS A 485 -20.46 14.27 -25.15
C LYS A 485 -19.84 13.19 -24.26
N PHE A 486 -20.09 13.24 -22.96
CA PHE A 486 -19.58 12.25 -22.01
C PHE A 486 -20.09 10.84 -22.34
N ASP A 487 -21.39 10.72 -22.65
CA ASP A 487 -22.02 9.44 -22.98
C ASP A 487 -21.49 8.84 -24.31
N LEU A 488 -20.74 9.61 -25.12
CA LEU A 488 -20.06 9.15 -26.33
C LEU A 488 -18.65 8.58 -26.08
N ILE A 489 -18.09 8.71 -24.88
CA ILE A 489 -16.81 8.09 -24.50
C ILE A 489 -17.06 6.58 -24.35
N LYS A 490 -16.49 5.77 -25.25
CA LYS A 490 -16.68 4.29 -25.24
C LYS A 490 -15.40 3.51 -24.96
N LYS A 491 -14.26 4.10 -25.25
CA LYS A 491 -12.93 3.53 -24.99
C LYS A 491 -12.00 4.56 -24.32
N PRO A 492 -10.97 4.12 -23.59
CA PRO A 492 -10.07 5.03 -22.86
C PRO A 492 -9.51 6.18 -23.70
N GLU A 493 -9.17 5.95 -24.97
CA GLU A 493 -8.57 6.96 -25.85
C GLU A 493 -9.52 8.11 -26.20
N ASP A 494 -10.84 7.89 -26.10
CA ASP A 494 -11.82 8.95 -26.30
C ASP A 494 -11.72 10.03 -25.21
N VAL A 495 -11.11 9.75 -24.06
CA VAL A 495 -10.83 10.73 -23.00
C VAL A 495 -9.97 11.88 -23.54
N TYR A 496 -8.91 11.57 -24.28
CA TYR A 496 -8.03 12.61 -24.83
C TYR A 496 -8.73 13.39 -25.94
N THR A 497 -9.55 12.71 -26.75
CA THR A 497 -10.38 13.38 -27.75
C THR A 497 -11.37 14.33 -27.06
N TYR A 498 -11.97 13.93 -25.94
CA TYR A 498 -12.87 14.78 -25.16
C TYR A 498 -12.16 16.00 -24.55
N ILE A 499 -10.94 15.84 -24.04
CA ILE A 499 -10.14 16.96 -23.52
C ILE A 499 -9.77 17.94 -24.64
N PHE A 500 -9.22 17.42 -25.74
CA PHE A 500 -8.61 18.24 -26.79
C PHE A 500 -9.61 18.80 -27.81
N CYS A 501 -10.60 18.01 -28.20
CA CYS A 501 -11.63 18.37 -29.18
C CYS A 501 -12.93 17.60 -28.92
N PRO A 502 -13.80 18.07 -28.00
CA PRO A 502 -15.05 17.38 -27.64
C PRO A 502 -15.94 17.00 -28.84
N GLU A 503 -15.90 17.79 -29.92
CA GLU A 503 -16.64 17.52 -31.16
C GLU A 503 -16.14 16.29 -31.93
N GLY A 504 -14.96 15.77 -31.61
CA GLY A 504 -14.36 14.55 -32.18
C GLY A 504 -14.76 13.26 -31.46
N VAL A 505 -15.40 13.34 -30.29
CA VAL A 505 -15.72 12.16 -29.47
C VAL A 505 -16.76 11.29 -30.18
N GLY A 506 -16.56 9.97 -30.17
CA GLY A 506 -17.42 9.01 -30.88
C GLY A 506 -17.25 8.98 -32.40
N LYS A 507 -16.42 9.86 -32.98
CA LYS A 507 -16.09 9.83 -34.42
C LYS A 507 -14.98 8.82 -34.74
N PRO A 508 -14.92 8.30 -35.99
CA PRO A 508 -13.86 7.41 -36.44
C PRO A 508 -12.49 8.11 -36.47
N ASP A 509 -11.41 7.33 -36.52
CA ASP A 509 -10.04 7.83 -36.40
C ASP A 509 -9.60 8.70 -37.60
N ASP A 510 -10.24 8.56 -38.77
CA ASP A 510 -9.99 9.39 -39.96
C ASP A 510 -10.84 10.69 -39.97
N ALA A 511 -11.67 10.92 -38.96
CA ALA A 511 -12.45 12.14 -38.87
C ALA A 511 -11.56 13.37 -38.72
N ALA A 512 -11.83 14.39 -39.55
CA ALA A 512 -11.20 15.70 -39.44
C ALA A 512 -11.63 16.39 -38.14
N LEU A 513 -10.65 16.74 -37.30
CA LEU A 513 -10.85 17.57 -36.12
C LEU A 513 -10.66 19.04 -36.48
N TYR A 514 -9.53 19.37 -37.12
CA TYR A 514 -9.21 20.71 -37.61
C TYR A 514 -8.69 20.67 -39.04
N SER A 515 -8.97 21.67 -39.87
CA SER A 515 -8.47 21.81 -41.24
C SER A 515 -8.07 23.26 -41.53
N GLN A 516 -7.03 23.44 -42.34
CA GLN A 516 -6.62 24.76 -42.82
C GLN A 516 -7.74 25.50 -43.56
N ARG A 517 -8.62 24.75 -44.22
CA ARG A 517 -9.70 25.27 -45.06
C ARG A 517 -10.90 25.75 -44.24
N ASP A 518 -11.35 24.95 -43.28
CA ASP A 518 -12.66 25.15 -42.65
C ASP A 518 -12.54 25.77 -41.25
N ASN A 519 -11.40 25.61 -40.56
CA ASN A 519 -11.18 26.17 -39.23
C ASN A 519 -9.72 26.60 -39.00
N GLN A 520 -9.20 27.40 -39.93
CA GLN A 520 -7.80 27.84 -40.01
C GLN A 520 -7.17 28.31 -38.68
N ARG A 521 -7.91 29.02 -37.83
CA ARG A 521 -7.40 29.47 -36.52
C ARG A 521 -7.08 28.27 -35.61
N SER A 522 -8.03 27.36 -35.43
CA SER A 522 -7.87 26.16 -34.60
C SER A 522 -6.82 25.22 -35.18
N TYR A 523 -6.77 25.09 -36.50
CA TYR A 523 -5.70 24.36 -37.18
C TYR A 523 -4.33 24.99 -36.86
N ASN A 524 -4.15 26.30 -37.05
CA ASN A 524 -2.85 26.96 -36.85
C ASN A 524 -2.34 26.83 -35.42
N SER A 525 -3.23 26.89 -34.42
CA SER A 525 -2.88 26.67 -33.01
C SER A 525 -2.42 25.24 -32.70
N ASN A 526 -2.77 24.27 -33.55
CA ASN A 526 -2.51 22.84 -33.34
C ASN A 526 -1.68 22.20 -34.47
N ALA A 527 -1.15 23.01 -35.39
CA ALA A 527 -0.55 22.57 -36.65
C ALA A 527 0.60 21.58 -36.47
N SER A 528 1.25 21.56 -35.29
CA SER A 528 2.27 20.57 -34.97
C SER A 528 1.76 19.12 -35.07
N LEU A 529 0.47 18.86 -34.81
CA LEU A 529 -0.11 17.52 -34.88
C LEU A 529 -0.16 16.96 -36.31
N ASP A 530 -0.27 17.82 -37.32
CA ASP A 530 -0.23 17.45 -38.74
C ASP A 530 1.21 17.18 -39.23
N THR A 531 2.23 17.44 -38.40
CA THR A 531 3.63 17.19 -38.76
C THR A 531 4.14 15.84 -38.26
N SER A 532 5.27 15.40 -38.81
CA SER A 532 6.00 14.19 -38.36
C SER A 532 7.15 14.50 -37.40
N VAL A 533 7.24 15.74 -36.90
CA VAL A 533 8.33 16.17 -36.00
C VAL A 533 7.92 16.09 -34.53
N ASN A 534 8.90 16.08 -33.62
CA ASN A 534 8.69 16.09 -32.17
C ASN A 534 7.81 14.94 -31.65
N GLY A 535 7.86 13.77 -32.32
CA GLY A 535 7.11 12.57 -31.92
C GLY A 535 5.67 12.53 -32.39
N ASN A 536 5.24 13.45 -33.26
CA ASN A 536 3.93 13.37 -33.93
C ASN A 536 4.00 12.49 -35.17
N HIS A 537 2.85 11.94 -35.59
CA HIS A 537 2.73 11.08 -36.77
C HIS A 537 1.74 11.66 -37.80
N GLY A 538 1.77 12.97 -38.00
CA GLY A 538 0.93 13.64 -38.99
C GLY A 538 1.42 13.47 -40.43
N ASN A 539 0.51 13.62 -41.38
CA ASN A 539 0.77 13.40 -42.81
C ASN A 539 1.02 14.70 -43.61
N ASN A 540 0.92 15.88 -42.98
CA ASN A 540 1.09 17.22 -43.54
C ASN A 540 0.12 17.52 -44.69
N ASP A 541 -1.12 17.01 -44.61
CA ASP A 541 -2.14 17.22 -45.65
C ASP A 541 -3.01 18.47 -45.41
N GLY A 542 -2.77 19.20 -44.33
CA GLY A 542 -3.54 20.39 -43.94
C GLY A 542 -4.81 20.06 -43.17
N ILE A 543 -5.00 18.82 -42.73
CA ILE A 543 -6.15 18.32 -41.96
C ILE A 543 -5.64 17.52 -40.75
N ILE A 544 -5.85 18.04 -39.55
CA ILE A 544 -5.60 17.31 -38.31
C ILE A 544 -6.73 16.30 -38.10
N GLN A 545 -6.43 15.01 -38.24
CA GLN A 545 -7.36 13.91 -38.02
C GLN A 545 -7.24 13.34 -36.61
N LYS A 546 -8.31 12.67 -36.14
CA LYS A 546 -8.33 12.02 -34.83
C LYS A 546 -7.16 11.04 -34.64
N ARG A 547 -6.78 10.27 -35.66
CA ARG A 547 -5.64 9.35 -35.64
C ARG A 547 -4.31 10.04 -35.30
N GLU A 548 -4.12 11.27 -35.77
CA GLU A 548 -2.88 12.02 -35.58
C GLU A 548 -2.79 12.52 -34.14
N LEU A 549 -3.90 13.01 -33.59
CA LEU A 549 -4.03 13.32 -32.16
C LEU A 549 -3.74 12.09 -31.29
N LEU A 550 -4.38 10.95 -31.59
CA LEU A 550 -4.21 9.73 -30.81
C LEU A 550 -2.79 9.14 -30.93
N SER A 551 -2.11 9.34 -32.05
CA SER A 551 -0.71 8.92 -32.21
C SER A 551 0.21 9.52 -31.15
N ARG A 552 0.00 10.81 -30.82
CA ARG A 552 0.75 11.53 -29.79
C ARG A 552 0.45 10.98 -28.39
N LEU A 553 -0.82 10.69 -28.11
CA LEU A 553 -1.22 10.05 -26.84
C LEU A 553 -0.57 8.68 -26.69
N HIS A 554 -0.63 7.83 -27.72
CA HIS A 554 -0.05 6.49 -27.67
C HIS A 554 1.46 6.50 -27.43
N ALA A 555 2.18 7.44 -28.05
CA ALA A 555 3.61 7.63 -27.80
C ALA A 555 3.89 7.94 -26.31
N LEU A 556 3.08 8.81 -25.71
CA LEU A 556 3.20 9.22 -24.31
C LEU A 556 2.73 8.14 -23.33
N ILE A 557 1.74 7.32 -23.69
CA ILE A 557 1.37 6.15 -22.89
C ILE A 557 2.53 5.16 -22.87
N LYS A 558 3.10 4.85 -24.04
CA LYS A 558 4.23 3.92 -24.17
C LYS A 558 5.46 4.40 -23.39
N GLU A 559 5.76 5.69 -23.43
CA GLU A 559 6.82 6.28 -22.61
C GLU A 559 6.49 6.21 -21.12
N GLY A 560 5.25 6.56 -20.75
CA GLY A 560 4.77 6.56 -19.37
C GLY A 560 4.82 5.20 -18.68
N GLU A 561 4.71 4.10 -19.43
CA GLU A 561 4.85 2.73 -18.90
C GLU A 561 6.20 2.50 -18.23
N VAL A 562 7.28 3.06 -18.79
CA VAL A 562 8.62 2.98 -18.21
C VAL A 562 8.67 3.65 -16.82
N TYR A 563 7.82 4.66 -16.62
CA TYR A 563 7.70 5.43 -15.40
C TYR A 563 6.52 5.00 -14.52
N ARG A 564 5.97 3.80 -14.72
CA ARG A 564 4.93 3.26 -13.85
C ARG A 564 5.46 3.15 -12.42
N ASN A 565 4.72 3.69 -11.44
CA ASN A 565 5.19 3.69 -10.06
C ASN A 565 5.24 2.28 -9.47
N GLN A 566 6.30 2.02 -8.73
CA GLN A 566 6.38 0.89 -7.82
C GLN A 566 6.08 1.40 -6.42
N CYS A 567 4.81 1.38 -5.99
CA CYS A 567 4.50 1.62 -4.58
C CYS A 567 4.26 0.31 -3.86
N ASN A 568 5.02 0.08 -2.80
CA ASN A 568 4.67 -0.82 -1.71
C ASN A 568 4.01 0.03 -0.62
N CYS A 569 2.82 0.54 -0.92
CA CYS A 569 2.02 1.27 0.06
C CYS A 569 1.43 0.21 1.00
N LEU A 570 2.22 -0.23 1.97
CA LEU A 570 1.68 -0.94 3.13
C LEU A 570 0.62 -0.01 3.73
N LYS A 571 -0.55 -0.50 4.14
CA LYS A 571 -1.22 0.21 5.26
C LYS A 571 -0.13 0.25 6.32
N LYS A 572 0.44 1.43 6.56
CA LYS A 572 0.78 1.75 7.93
C LYS A 572 -0.54 1.50 8.66
N PHE A 573 -0.59 0.46 9.49
CA PHE A 573 -1.56 0.48 10.57
C PHE A 573 -1.47 1.90 11.12
N LYS A 574 -2.56 2.65 11.00
CA LYS A 574 -2.58 4.04 11.44
C LYS A 574 -2.34 3.95 12.95
N ALA A 575 -1.10 4.11 13.37
CA ALA A 575 -0.67 3.99 14.76
C ALA A 575 -0.98 5.31 15.48
N GLY A 576 -2.22 5.78 15.30
CA GLY A 576 -2.61 7.15 15.58
C GLY A 576 -1.98 8.17 14.64
N PRO A 577 -2.01 9.46 15.03
CA PRO A 577 -1.42 10.54 14.26
C PRO A 577 0.11 10.44 14.10
N ASP A 578 0.65 10.83 12.94
CA ASP A 578 2.08 10.67 12.59
C ASP A 578 3.05 11.41 13.53
N TRP A 579 2.58 12.43 14.25
CA TRP A 579 3.38 13.16 15.25
C TRP A 579 3.50 12.44 16.60
N MET A 580 2.62 11.48 16.90
CA MET A 580 2.64 10.77 18.18
C MET A 580 3.85 9.85 18.36
N PRO A 581 4.26 9.04 17.36
CA PRO A 581 5.50 8.26 17.46
C PRO A 581 6.74 9.13 17.76
N ILE A 582 6.84 10.30 17.13
CA ILE A 582 7.94 11.25 17.36
C ILE A 582 7.91 11.79 18.80
N ALA A 583 6.74 12.21 19.29
CA ALA A 583 6.59 12.69 20.66
C ALA A 583 6.92 11.61 21.70
N ILE A 584 6.54 10.35 21.43
CA ILE A 584 6.82 9.21 22.30
C ILE A 584 8.31 8.88 22.31
N GLU A 585 8.96 8.88 21.14
CA GLU A 585 10.40 8.62 21.04
C GLU A 585 11.22 9.65 21.85
N GLU A 586 10.88 10.94 21.71
CA GLU A 586 11.49 12.01 22.51
C GLU A 586 11.23 11.80 24.02
N TYR A 587 10.00 11.48 24.40
CA TYR A 587 9.69 11.16 25.78
C TYR A 587 10.51 9.99 26.31
N GLN A 588 10.61 8.87 25.57
CA GLN A 588 11.39 7.71 26.04
C GLN A 588 12.87 8.06 26.21
N ALA A 589 13.43 8.88 25.32
CA ALA A 589 14.82 9.31 25.38
C ALA A 589 15.12 10.21 26.60
N TYR A 590 14.20 11.12 26.96
CA TYR A 590 14.49 12.18 27.95
C TYR A 590 13.60 12.18 29.20
N LYS A 591 12.67 11.23 29.38
CA LYS A 591 11.75 11.15 30.56
C LYS A 591 12.43 11.11 31.92
N ALA A 592 13.72 10.75 31.98
CA ALA A 592 14.49 10.68 33.22
C ALA A 592 15.19 12.01 33.58
N LEU A 593 15.14 13.01 32.69
CA LEU A 593 15.85 14.29 32.82
C LEU A 593 14.89 15.44 33.13
N ILE A 594 15.44 16.51 33.71
CA ILE A 594 14.77 17.79 33.94
C ILE A 594 15.47 18.90 33.14
N GLU A 595 14.79 20.03 32.92
CA GLU A 595 15.25 21.09 32.01
C GLU A 595 16.58 21.78 32.43
N THR A 596 17.02 21.56 33.67
CA THR A 596 18.32 22.00 34.18
C THR A 596 19.46 21.02 33.89
N ASP A 597 19.16 19.81 33.42
CA ASP A 597 20.18 18.87 32.96
C ASP A 597 20.67 19.29 31.57
N ASP A 598 21.98 19.43 31.40
CA ASP A 598 22.60 19.94 30.16
C ASP A 598 22.09 19.24 28.90
N VAL A 599 21.92 17.90 28.96
CA VAL A 599 21.46 17.08 27.84
C VAL A 599 20.05 17.46 27.38
N LEU A 600 19.11 17.63 28.32
CA LEU A 600 17.75 18.04 27.97
C LEU A 600 17.70 19.54 27.64
N ASN A 601 18.50 20.37 28.32
CA ASN A 601 18.59 21.79 28.03
C ASN A 601 19.05 22.08 26.59
N ASP A 602 20.09 21.37 26.12
CA ASP A 602 20.54 21.45 24.73
C ASP A 602 19.49 20.93 23.75
N ARG A 603 18.72 19.91 24.14
CA ARG A 603 17.60 19.44 23.33
C ARG A 603 16.47 20.47 23.25
N ILE A 604 16.17 21.18 24.34
CA ILE A 604 15.16 22.25 24.37
C ILE A 604 15.53 23.39 23.42
N LYS A 605 16.81 23.76 23.30
CA LYS A 605 17.27 24.76 22.31
C LYS A 605 16.89 24.35 20.88
N ILE A 606 16.97 23.05 20.57
CA ILE A 606 16.55 22.52 19.26
C ILE A 606 15.04 22.68 19.05
N TYR A 607 14.23 22.44 20.09
CA TYR A 607 12.78 22.69 20.00
C TYR A 607 12.50 24.18 19.78
N HIS A 608 13.15 25.06 20.53
CA HIS A 608 12.97 26.52 20.43
C HIS A 608 13.32 27.07 19.04
N ASN A 609 14.31 26.48 18.34
CA ASN A 609 14.67 26.85 16.98
C ASN A 609 13.53 26.71 15.96
N THR A 610 12.46 25.98 16.31
CA THR A 610 11.24 25.87 15.49
C THR A 610 10.22 26.98 15.71
N THR A 611 10.51 27.93 16.60
CA THR A 611 9.59 28.99 17.01
C THR A 611 10.27 30.35 17.11
N ASN A 612 9.49 31.38 17.44
CA ASN A 612 10.00 32.70 17.80
C ASN A 612 10.83 32.76 19.10
N ALA A 613 11.04 31.65 19.80
CA ALA A 613 11.95 31.54 20.95
C ALA A 613 13.35 31.00 20.59
N SER A 614 13.68 30.90 19.30
CA SER A 614 15.00 30.49 18.81
C SER A 614 16.15 31.20 19.52
N GLY A 615 17.13 30.43 19.98
CA GLY A 615 18.27 30.92 20.78
C GLY A 615 18.06 30.89 22.30
N ASN A 616 16.85 30.60 22.80
CA ASN A 616 16.59 30.39 24.23
C ASN A 616 16.82 28.93 24.64
N ASP A 617 16.79 28.68 25.95
CA ASP A 617 17.02 27.37 26.58
C ASP A 617 15.86 26.95 27.51
N GLY A 618 16.11 25.96 28.38
CA GLY A 618 15.15 25.46 29.37
C GLY A 618 14.66 26.47 30.41
N SER A 619 15.23 27.68 30.49
CA SER A 619 14.67 28.76 31.33
C SER A 619 13.44 29.43 30.72
N THR A 620 13.16 29.19 29.43
CA THR A 620 11.98 29.70 28.72
C THR A 620 10.99 28.56 28.50
N SER A 621 9.70 28.80 28.82
CA SER A 621 8.63 27.80 28.64
C SER A 621 8.64 27.22 27.23
N TRP A 622 8.67 25.88 27.15
CA TRP A 622 8.96 25.16 25.90
C TRP A 622 7.87 24.14 25.51
N CYS A 623 6.67 24.23 26.10
CA CYS A 623 5.54 23.35 25.75
C CYS A 623 5.15 23.47 24.27
N SER A 624 4.97 24.70 23.76
CA SER A 624 4.64 24.94 22.35
C SER A 624 5.83 24.67 21.42
N SER A 625 7.07 24.90 21.88
CA SER A 625 8.28 24.59 21.12
C SER A 625 8.40 23.10 20.86
N PHE A 626 8.09 22.27 21.85
CA PHE A 626 8.02 20.81 21.70
C PHE A 626 6.95 20.38 20.69
N VAL A 627 5.73 20.91 20.81
CA VAL A 627 4.62 20.59 19.88
C VAL A 627 4.96 21.01 18.44
N ASN A 628 5.51 22.22 18.24
CA ASN A 628 5.97 22.67 16.91
C ASN A 628 7.02 21.72 16.33
N TRP A 629 8.02 21.35 17.13
CA TRP A 629 9.08 20.45 16.70
C TRP A 629 8.53 19.08 16.28
N CYS A 630 7.67 18.46 17.08
CA CYS A 630 7.03 17.17 16.74
C CYS A 630 6.24 17.27 15.43
N MET A 631 5.46 18.34 15.26
CA MET A 631 4.67 18.57 14.05
C MET A 631 5.56 18.74 12.80
N ILE A 632 6.66 19.50 12.92
CA ILE A 632 7.60 19.71 11.81
C ILE A 632 8.30 18.40 11.42
N GLN A 633 8.77 17.61 12.41
CA GLN A 633 9.37 16.30 12.13
C GLN A 633 8.37 15.34 11.46
N ALA A 634 7.09 15.46 11.80
CA ALA A 634 6.01 14.67 11.21
C ALA A 634 5.58 15.15 9.80
N GLY A 635 6.24 16.16 9.22
CA GLY A 635 5.92 16.70 7.89
C GLY A 635 4.85 17.80 7.88
N TYR A 636 4.41 18.28 9.04
CA TYR A 636 3.38 19.31 9.19
C TYR A 636 3.96 20.73 9.33
N SER A 637 5.13 20.98 8.74
CA SER A 637 5.79 22.31 8.81
C SER A 637 4.95 23.44 8.21
N TYR A 638 4.14 23.14 7.19
CA TYR A 638 3.25 24.11 6.53
C TYR A 638 2.15 24.65 7.45
N CYS A 639 1.79 23.91 8.51
CA CYS A 639 0.76 24.32 9.46
C CYS A 639 1.29 24.42 10.90
N ALA A 640 2.59 24.30 11.15
CA ALA A 640 3.16 24.59 12.47
C ALA A 640 2.95 26.07 12.83
N THR A 641 2.75 26.38 14.11
CA THR A 641 2.45 27.77 14.54
C THR A 641 3.69 28.66 14.56
N ASN A 642 4.89 28.06 14.61
CA ASN A 642 6.18 28.73 14.72
C ASN A 642 6.23 29.72 15.90
N SER A 643 5.44 29.48 16.94
CA SER A 643 5.30 30.34 18.11
C SER A 643 5.46 29.53 19.40
N ALA A 644 6.24 30.06 20.34
CA ALA A 644 6.42 29.46 21.66
C ALA A 644 5.19 29.65 22.59
N LEU A 645 4.17 30.41 22.17
CA LEU A 645 2.94 30.60 22.96
C LEU A 645 1.99 29.41 22.80
N ALA A 646 1.51 28.84 23.90
CA ALA A 646 0.49 27.78 23.87
C ALA A 646 -0.80 28.20 23.15
N ASN A 647 -1.24 29.45 23.36
CA ASN A 647 -2.44 30.00 22.73
C ASN A 647 -2.33 30.16 21.19
N SER A 648 -1.13 30.01 20.63
CA SER A 648 -0.94 29.99 19.17
C SER A 648 -1.62 28.79 18.51
N TRP A 649 -1.86 27.71 19.27
CA TRP A 649 -2.56 26.50 18.83
C TRP A 649 -4.08 26.58 18.99
N SER A 650 -4.66 27.69 19.49
CA SER A 650 -6.11 27.83 19.66
C SER A 650 -6.87 27.90 18.34
N ALA A 651 -8.17 27.63 18.36
CA ALA A 651 -9.05 27.76 17.20
C ALA A 651 -9.06 29.16 16.58
N ILE A 652 -8.69 30.18 17.36
CA ILE A 652 -8.67 31.58 16.94
C ILE A 652 -7.35 31.90 16.22
N ASN A 653 -6.22 31.44 16.76
CA ASN A 653 -4.89 31.84 16.29
C ASN A 653 -4.28 30.85 15.30
N TRP A 654 -4.69 29.58 15.33
CA TRP A 654 -4.11 28.54 14.50
C TRP A 654 -4.84 28.40 13.16
N GLN A 655 -4.41 29.16 12.14
CA GLN A 655 -5.05 29.15 10.81
C GLN A 655 -4.98 27.80 10.09
N GLY A 656 -3.94 27.00 10.36
CA GLY A 656 -3.77 25.64 9.86
C GLY A 656 -4.46 24.57 10.72
N GLY A 657 -5.16 24.98 11.78
CA GLY A 657 -5.85 24.10 12.71
C GLY A 657 -7.37 24.04 12.49
N GLU A 658 -7.97 23.02 13.07
CA GLU A 658 -9.41 22.82 13.15
C GLU A 658 -9.76 22.33 14.56
N GLN A 659 -10.79 22.93 15.17
CA GLN A 659 -11.28 22.50 16.48
C GLN A 659 -12.17 21.28 16.34
N VAL A 660 -12.12 20.38 17.32
CA VAL A 660 -13.00 19.21 17.42
C VAL A 660 -13.73 19.16 18.76
N ASP A 661 -14.88 18.50 18.76
CA ASP A 661 -15.79 18.48 19.92
C ASP A 661 -15.42 17.44 20.98
N LYS A 662 -14.59 16.44 20.64
CA LYS A 662 -14.19 15.35 21.53
C LYS A 662 -12.69 15.04 21.41
N PRO A 663 -12.01 14.68 22.52
CA PRO A 663 -10.60 14.32 22.48
C PRO A 663 -10.38 13.00 21.74
N PHE A 664 -9.25 12.89 21.07
CA PHE A 664 -8.77 11.70 20.40
C PHE A 664 -7.27 11.56 20.63
N TYR A 665 -6.72 10.36 20.45
CA TYR A 665 -5.30 10.10 20.65
C TYR A 665 -4.46 10.98 19.72
N GLY A 666 -3.55 11.76 20.30
CA GLY A 666 -2.71 12.74 19.62
C GLY A 666 -3.37 14.08 19.31
N ALA A 667 -4.60 14.34 19.75
CA ALA A 667 -5.18 15.68 19.67
C ALA A 667 -4.27 16.72 20.36
N ILE A 668 -4.13 17.90 19.76
CA ILE A 668 -3.41 19.03 20.36
C ILE A 668 -4.39 19.75 21.28
N VAL A 669 -4.10 19.78 22.57
CA VAL A 669 -4.98 20.36 23.58
C VAL A 669 -4.36 21.62 24.14
N VAL A 670 -5.11 22.72 24.09
CA VAL A 670 -4.73 24.00 24.69
C VAL A 670 -5.48 24.16 26.00
N MET A 671 -4.74 24.35 27.08
CA MET A 671 -5.26 24.44 28.44
C MET A 671 -5.48 25.90 28.86
N ASN A 672 -6.45 26.14 29.75
CA ASN A 672 -6.82 27.49 30.24
C ASN A 672 -5.71 28.17 31.08
N TYR A 673 -4.73 27.40 31.53
CA TYR A 673 -3.54 27.87 32.26
C TYR A 673 -2.32 28.07 31.35
N SER A 674 -2.54 28.32 30.05
CA SER A 674 -1.48 28.64 29.07
C SER A 674 -0.49 27.49 28.80
N HIS A 675 -1.02 26.27 28.63
CA HIS A 675 -0.25 25.07 28.30
C HIS A 675 -0.76 24.40 27.02
N VAL A 676 0.12 23.67 26.31
CA VAL A 676 -0.23 22.88 25.13
C VAL A 676 0.50 21.54 25.13
N ALA A 677 -0.21 20.46 24.80
CA ALA A 677 0.31 19.09 24.80
C ALA A 677 -0.54 18.17 23.90
N PHE A 678 -0.09 16.93 23.70
CA PHE A 678 -0.82 15.90 22.95
C PHE A 678 -1.62 14.99 23.88
N VAL A 679 -2.84 14.61 23.51
CA VAL A 679 -3.59 13.56 24.23
C VAL A 679 -2.92 12.20 24.05
N TYR A 680 -2.57 11.55 25.14
CA TYR A 680 -1.98 10.22 25.17
C TYR A 680 -2.98 9.13 25.57
N GLY A 681 -3.96 9.46 26.40
CA GLY A 681 -4.97 8.52 26.87
C GLY A 681 -5.93 9.16 27.88
N ILE A 682 -6.65 8.33 28.63
CA ILE A 682 -7.53 8.76 29.71
C ILE A 682 -7.29 7.88 30.94
N ASN A 683 -7.44 8.40 32.15
CA ASN A 683 -7.39 7.57 33.36
C ASN A 683 -8.79 7.12 33.81
N LYS A 684 -8.85 6.20 34.78
CA LYS A 684 -10.12 5.68 35.33
C LYS A 684 -11.03 6.75 35.94
N ARG A 685 -10.46 7.92 36.34
CA ARG A 685 -11.20 9.07 36.88
C ARG A 685 -11.75 10.00 35.79
N GLY A 686 -11.49 9.70 34.51
CA GLY A 686 -11.93 10.51 33.38
C GLY A 686 -11.01 11.68 33.04
N TYR A 687 -9.80 11.76 33.60
CA TYR A 687 -8.84 12.82 33.28
C TYR A 687 -8.05 12.48 32.02
N LEU A 688 -7.80 13.47 31.17
CA LEU A 688 -6.95 13.30 30.00
C LEU A 688 -5.49 13.17 30.43
N LEU A 689 -4.82 12.13 29.93
CA LEU A 689 -3.38 11.99 30.07
C LEU A 689 -2.73 12.74 28.91
N LEU A 690 -2.00 13.81 29.20
CA LEU A 690 -1.34 14.65 28.20
C LEU A 690 0.17 14.41 28.18
N LEU A 691 0.69 14.12 27.00
CA LEU A 691 2.13 14.02 26.70
C LEU A 691 2.62 15.38 26.20
N GLY A 692 3.57 15.98 26.93
CA GLY A 692 4.09 17.30 26.57
C GLY A 692 5.39 17.66 27.26
N GLY A 693 6.05 18.69 26.74
CA GLY A 693 7.21 19.35 27.32
C GLY A 693 6.83 20.46 28.31
N ASN A 694 7.79 20.93 29.10
CA ASN A 694 7.60 21.99 30.09
C ASN A 694 6.48 21.68 31.11
N GLN A 695 6.43 20.43 31.57
CA GLN A 695 5.45 19.97 32.55
C GLN A 695 6.15 19.70 33.88
N GLY A 696 5.61 20.24 34.98
CA GLY A 696 6.23 20.23 36.29
C GLY A 696 6.58 18.83 36.83
N GLY A 697 7.82 18.74 37.32
CA GLY A 697 8.33 17.80 38.32
C GLY A 697 8.11 16.31 38.09
N GLY A 698 9.14 15.60 37.61
CA GLY A 698 9.33 14.17 37.89
C GLY A 698 9.39 13.85 39.41
N ARG A 699 9.53 14.89 40.26
CA ARG A 699 9.42 14.90 41.73
C ARG A 699 8.76 16.21 42.21
N ILE A 700 8.11 16.20 43.37
CA ILE A 700 7.49 17.41 43.96
C ILE A 700 8.56 18.46 44.24
N GLY A 701 8.40 19.67 43.68
CA GLY A 701 9.30 20.82 43.91
C GLY A 701 10.54 20.93 42.99
N THR A 702 10.60 20.20 41.87
CA THR A 702 11.72 20.26 40.91
C THR A 702 11.35 20.96 39.59
N ALA A 703 12.35 21.40 38.83
CA ALA A 703 12.24 22.00 37.49
C ALA A 703 11.42 21.16 36.49
N ASN A 704 10.97 21.77 35.39
CA ASN A 704 10.06 21.10 34.44
C ASN A 704 10.77 20.01 33.64
N CYS A 705 9.98 19.06 33.11
CA CYS A 705 10.45 17.98 32.26
C CYS A 705 9.43 17.63 31.16
N MET A 706 9.78 16.65 30.35
CA MET A 706 8.85 15.99 29.44
C MET A 706 8.17 14.83 30.16
N SER A 707 6.84 14.82 30.20
CA SER A 707 6.09 13.81 30.95
C SER A 707 4.70 13.53 30.39
N ILE A 708 4.03 12.51 30.93
CA ILE A 708 2.62 12.21 30.70
C ILE A 708 1.87 12.51 32.01
N ARG A 709 0.85 13.38 31.98
CA ARG A 709 0.18 13.85 33.19
C ARG A 709 -1.35 13.90 33.08
N PRO A 710 -2.08 13.63 34.17
CA PRO A 710 -3.52 13.79 34.21
C PRO A 710 -3.92 15.26 34.25
N ASN A 711 -4.92 15.60 33.45
CA ASN A 711 -5.48 16.95 33.29
C ASN A 711 -7.01 16.87 33.23
N SER A 712 -7.69 17.77 33.94
CA SER A 712 -9.15 17.79 33.92
C SER A 712 -9.66 18.26 32.55
N LEU A 713 -10.74 17.63 32.06
CA LEU A 713 -11.43 18.13 30.86
C LEU A 713 -11.99 19.55 31.07
N SER A 714 -12.30 19.93 32.31
CA SER A 714 -12.79 21.29 32.61
C SER A 714 -11.76 22.39 32.35
N ASP A 715 -10.47 22.03 32.31
CA ASP A 715 -9.38 22.97 32.10
C ASP A 715 -8.97 23.10 30.62
N VAL A 716 -9.61 22.31 29.75
CA VAL A 716 -9.38 22.35 28.30
C VAL A 716 -10.09 23.55 27.69
N SER A 717 -9.32 24.43 27.04
CA SER A 717 -9.86 25.55 26.26
C SER A 717 -10.16 25.15 24.82
N TYR A 718 -9.27 24.38 24.20
CA TYR A 718 -9.41 23.93 22.82
C TYR A 718 -8.88 22.51 22.63
N ILE A 719 -9.57 21.71 21.82
CA ILE A 719 -9.10 20.42 21.32
C ILE A 719 -8.95 20.57 19.80
N MET A 720 -7.74 20.37 19.31
CA MET A 720 -7.35 20.82 17.98
C MET A 720 -6.68 19.70 17.18
N LYS A 721 -6.82 19.80 15.86
CA LYS A 721 -6.13 18.95 14.87
C LYS A 721 -5.65 19.80 13.69
N PRO A 722 -4.70 19.32 12.87
CA PRO A 722 -4.40 19.95 11.59
C PRO A 722 -5.62 19.92 10.67
N LYS A 723 -5.81 21.01 9.92
CA LYS A 723 -6.87 21.09 8.92
C LYS A 723 -6.68 20.00 7.85
N GLY A 724 -7.76 19.31 7.50
CA GLY A 724 -7.71 18.19 6.55
C GLY A 724 -7.16 16.87 7.13
N TYR A 725 -6.73 16.83 8.40
CA TYR A 725 -6.47 15.56 9.07
C TYR A 725 -7.79 14.83 9.36
N GLU A 726 -7.94 13.62 8.82
CA GLU A 726 -9.07 12.73 9.11
C GLU A 726 -8.77 11.88 10.36
N ILE A 727 -9.62 11.99 11.38
CA ILE A 727 -9.50 11.22 12.63
C ILE A 727 -10.10 9.83 12.41
N SER A 728 -9.38 8.76 12.78
CA SER A 728 -9.93 7.40 12.76
C SER A 728 -10.90 7.17 13.91
N ASP A 729 -11.89 6.30 13.75
CA ASP A 729 -12.77 5.89 14.85
C ASP A 729 -11.99 5.28 16.02
N ASP A 730 -10.87 4.60 15.73
CA ASP A 730 -9.98 4.05 16.75
C ASP A 730 -9.23 5.12 17.55
N ASP A 731 -8.93 6.28 16.96
CA ASP A 731 -8.25 7.38 17.68
C ASP A 731 -9.16 7.97 18.77
N TYR A 732 -10.49 7.90 18.60
CA TYR A 732 -11.44 8.30 19.63
C TYR A 732 -11.54 7.30 20.78
N LYS A 733 -11.07 6.06 20.61
CA LYS A 733 -11.05 5.02 21.65
C LYS A 733 -9.80 5.20 22.54
N LEU A 734 -9.76 6.27 23.32
CA LEU A 734 -8.64 6.55 24.23
C LEU A 734 -8.41 5.38 25.20
N GLN A 735 -7.17 4.88 25.24
CA GLN A 735 -6.80 3.83 26.18
C GLN A 735 -6.94 4.30 27.62
N VAL A 736 -7.56 3.47 28.46
CA VAL A 736 -7.66 3.69 29.90
C VAL A 736 -6.37 3.24 30.56
N ILE A 737 -5.56 4.18 31.04
CA ILE A 737 -4.26 3.90 31.64
C ILE A 737 -4.31 4.18 33.15
N ASP A 738 -3.85 3.21 33.94
CA ASP A 738 -3.78 3.32 35.39
C ASP A 738 -2.53 4.12 35.79
N MET A 739 -2.69 5.44 35.92
CA MET A 739 -1.60 6.35 36.27
C MET A 739 -2.05 7.29 37.39
N ASP A 740 -1.44 7.12 38.56
CA ASP A 740 -1.64 7.98 39.73
C ASP A 740 -0.48 8.97 39.83
N ALA A 741 -0.64 10.13 39.20
CA ALA A 741 0.32 11.22 39.18
C ALA A 741 -0.37 12.55 39.53
N PRO A 742 0.34 13.53 40.12
CA PRO A 742 -0.21 14.85 40.40
C PRO A 742 -0.79 15.53 39.14
N GLU A 743 -1.96 16.16 39.29
CA GLU A 743 -2.61 16.98 38.26
C GLU A 743 -1.78 18.26 37.97
N LEU A 744 -1.75 18.72 36.72
CA LEU A 744 -1.05 19.95 36.34
C LEU A 744 -1.93 21.19 36.59
N ASN A 745 -1.27 22.33 36.85
CA ASN A 745 -1.88 23.65 36.95
C ASN A 745 -0.87 24.71 36.49
N PHE A 746 -1.26 26.00 36.49
CA PHE A 746 -0.41 27.11 36.05
C PHE A 746 1.00 27.13 36.68
N SER A 747 1.12 26.92 37.99
CA SER A 747 2.41 26.91 38.71
C SER A 747 3.30 25.70 38.40
N SER A 748 2.72 24.67 37.76
CA SER A 748 3.44 23.49 37.30
C SER A 748 3.89 23.64 35.84
N THR A 749 3.63 24.77 35.18
CA THR A 749 3.98 25.00 33.76
C THR A 749 4.68 26.34 33.52
N HIS A 750 4.70 27.23 34.52
CA HIS A 750 5.32 28.55 34.51
C HIS A 750 5.88 28.85 35.90
#